data_AF-A0A5C6HR26-F1
#
_entry.id   AF-A0A5C6HR26-F1
#
_cell.length_a   1.000
_cell.length_b   1.000
_cell.length_c   1.000
_cell.angle_alpha   90.00
_cell.angle_beta   90.00
_cell.angle_gamma   90.00
#
_symmetry.space_group_name_H-M   'P 1'
#
loop_
_entity.id
_entity.type
_entity.pdbx_description
1 polymer ?
#
loop_
_entity_poly.entity_id
_entity_poly.type
_entity_poly.pdbx_seq_one_letter_code
_entity_poly.pdbx_strand_id
1 'polypeptide(L)'
;MLHKGDRIKILKLISMENSCYVALSVPSGGYANYKGLNFNPSASVPFTIESWVQLDGMGSGISMLKKGGVLDWGIDNGCLYLSIADGMVVLSDQDILVSTIDWHHVAITFDLSFIRFYIDGNFTGCVAAPMLTGESTEDWRIGSNLDGRIRYLRIYDSALDASDIMECMFETPSSGAVLVADVDFSCNPPVDHLNGSSSIGLMQGAEMNAAYPALLLKGTAYALPSNSAELNPGGAQIDPYTIHARVYVNGINPYMAILTNGDNSMDSGIALYLTYSIDDKGYKLCALRGSDSDVKNRVTSVNIVKSGEWVSVACTYDGNDLKLYINGVLDSEVEAGPILMPQETGNVLIGGMLDSGRPTGTNTFQGYISRLEIWNVALDEVTMKAQCNATPEIESSGLVEAFDFTNRPIRSETSCVAVALCDNACFEELLLPAPAGFSEPTPVAVDYGVDMEWVRQMRQKVDFEELARERKRLFASKDNDGTEELEMILGFKLTEKQRQLLAQRRKDNTHRRNALLGVTHHLLNADYVLLAHYGEESQVIYRCHVSEIDDCQLRLIELLFILIGGMVSALFGIKTKLNDKAVRYMTVSIINLASVQVIMAAGNTLKGAQVYQLGKELSGLGVLKELLKMVVVLGFWALLRFLAKVVLTFLGVGWVDTIASLAATAITFGIAYVAYVKYCRPLPQVSLHEIRFNHDLNRSDISALNIRVDHNTPVRRPEWIDGNGAPVAYCKATVNPNLCIKARFRIASVLPYAVSIRAQAAAGNFLGNIPATVVDFLFGESGEVTLNLINHAVAASPMGQNQVQWTWEYLDNNGQWVFMDDTIHTVYLTNAMPGTPWTQAVNNEAQWPWTDIFILSTLWMNGAQNLQGAIAELTGSIYNSGMDYGGFPRYIFVGVDVTTFDVSQFLQEIQNPNNCLVECRDCAFILTLLANIWGNNLIPQRFQNKGEVRTAYIRALGANQGWNTHNFGYHVIACNGPILANNSPVYDSCVAVDSSNNPWNAAGPHIPMVPGTQGNAMLFGPPANVVLPVPYNVLNNYSDRFYENVPASKANPDILNYPPIQII
;
A
#
# COMPACT_ATOMS: atom_id res chain seq x y z
N MET A 1 24.35 -5.00 13.74
CA MET A 1 25.28 -4.62 14.82
C MET A 1 24.56 -3.63 15.71
N LEU A 2 24.17 -4.03 16.92
CA LEU A 2 23.61 -3.13 17.94
C LEU A 2 24.34 -3.42 19.25
N HIS A 3 24.77 -2.35 19.92
CA HIS A 3 25.74 -2.33 21.02
C HIS A 3 25.17 -2.87 22.35
N LYS A 4 26.08 -3.37 23.20
CA LYS A 4 25.91 -3.97 24.55
C LYS A 4 25.33 -3.04 25.64
N GLY A 5 24.41 -2.14 25.34
CA GLY A 5 23.98 -1.08 26.26
C GLY A 5 22.63 -1.24 26.96
N ASP A 6 21.74 -2.11 26.49
CA ASP A 6 20.30 -1.82 26.67
C ASP A 6 19.62 -2.31 27.94
N ARG A 7 20.40 -2.81 28.89
CA ARG A 7 20.08 -3.77 29.94
C ARG A 7 19.13 -3.30 31.09
N ILE A 8 19.06 -2.02 31.49
CA ILE A 8 18.60 -1.59 32.85
C ILE A 8 17.11 -1.15 33.05
N LYS A 9 16.04 -1.95 32.85
CA LYS A 9 14.70 -1.29 32.66
C LYS A 9 13.35 -1.93 33.03
N ILE A 10 13.22 -2.79 34.06
CA ILE A 10 11.92 -3.48 34.31
C ILE A 10 11.16 -2.98 35.53
N LEU A 11 11.76 -2.18 36.39
CA LEU A 11 11.04 -1.70 37.56
C LEU A 11 10.19 -0.43 37.29
N LYS A 12 10.43 0.37 36.24
CA LYS A 12 9.78 1.70 36.07
C LYS A 12 8.36 1.74 35.50
N LEU A 13 7.71 0.60 35.27
CA LEU A 13 6.45 0.55 34.48
C LEU A 13 5.18 0.23 35.27
N ILE A 14 5.30 -0.01 36.57
CA ILE A 14 4.16 0.06 37.50
C ILE A 14 3.96 1.51 37.97
N SER A 15 4.90 2.40 37.64
CA SER A 15 4.94 3.80 38.04
C SER A 15 4.68 4.78 36.88
N MET A 16 3.93 4.47 35.82
CA MET A 16 3.80 5.43 34.69
C MET A 16 3.14 6.79 35.04
N GLU A 17 2.60 6.95 36.25
CA GLU A 17 2.28 8.27 36.84
C GLU A 17 3.43 8.91 37.65
N ASN A 18 4.46 8.15 37.99
CA ASN A 18 5.56 8.48 38.89
C ASN A 18 6.95 8.33 38.23
N SER A 19 7.78 9.36 38.37
CA SER A 19 9.16 9.47 37.87
C SER A 19 10.18 8.44 38.44
N CYS A 20 9.74 7.45 39.23
CA CYS A 20 10.55 6.47 39.95
C CYS A 20 9.80 5.18 40.25
N TYR A 21 10.55 4.10 40.50
CA TYR A 21 10.02 2.83 41.00
C TYR A 21 10.65 2.45 42.33
N VAL A 22 10.01 1.59 43.11
CA VAL A 22 10.55 1.02 44.35
C VAL A 22 10.91 -0.45 44.17
N ALA A 23 12.04 -0.88 44.69
CA ALA A 23 12.43 -2.29 44.77
C ALA A 23 13.25 -2.57 46.02
N LEU A 24 13.32 -3.85 46.37
CA LEU A 24 14.24 -4.32 47.39
C LEU A 24 15.66 -4.27 46.83
N SER A 25 16.51 -3.44 47.43
CA SER A 25 17.95 -3.44 47.21
C SER A 25 18.60 -4.34 48.26
N VAL A 26 19.35 -5.32 47.79
CA VAL A 26 20.06 -6.29 48.63
C VAL A 26 21.55 -6.10 48.41
N PRO A 27 22.30 -5.62 49.42
CA PRO A 27 23.75 -5.57 49.35
C PRO A 27 24.35 -6.96 49.59
N SER A 28 25.63 -7.14 49.26
CA SER A 28 26.36 -8.36 49.58
C SER A 28 26.23 -8.75 51.07
N GLY A 29 25.66 -9.94 51.32
CA GLY A 29 25.37 -10.46 52.67
C GLY A 29 23.96 -10.15 53.20
N GLY A 30 23.25 -9.19 52.60
CA GLY A 30 21.86 -8.84 52.91
C GLY A 30 20.86 -9.93 52.49
N TYR A 31 19.64 -9.85 53.05
CA TYR A 31 18.48 -10.66 52.61
C TYR A 31 17.17 -10.12 53.20
N ALA A 32 16.04 -10.48 52.58
CA ALA A 32 14.73 -10.36 53.20
C ALA A 32 14.32 -11.69 53.85
N ASN A 33 13.95 -11.65 55.12
CA ASN A 33 13.54 -12.80 55.92
C ASN A 33 12.02 -12.97 55.86
N TYR A 34 11.54 -14.06 55.29
CA TYR A 34 10.13 -14.42 55.19
C TYR A 34 9.75 -15.42 56.29
N LYS A 35 9.03 -14.92 57.30
CA LYS A 35 8.43 -15.70 58.39
C LYS A 35 7.08 -16.27 58.00
N GLY A 36 6.89 -17.57 58.23
CA GLY A 36 5.58 -18.23 58.13
C GLY A 36 5.14 -18.65 56.72
N LEU A 37 6.02 -18.61 55.71
CA LEU A 37 5.72 -19.12 54.37
C LEU A 37 5.43 -20.63 54.40
N ASN A 38 4.20 -21.02 54.07
CA ASN A 38 3.76 -22.42 54.03
C ASN A 38 4.03 -23.09 52.67
N PHE A 39 5.28 -23.05 52.24
CA PHE A 39 5.74 -23.71 51.02
C PHE A 39 6.64 -24.90 51.39
N ASN A 40 6.23 -26.12 51.02
CA ASN A 40 6.93 -27.37 51.34
C ASN A 40 7.19 -28.19 50.06
N PRO A 41 8.32 -27.95 49.35
CA PRO A 41 8.66 -28.69 48.14
C PRO A 41 8.89 -30.18 48.47
N SER A 42 8.28 -31.08 47.67
CA SER A 42 8.40 -32.54 47.84
C SER A 42 8.09 -33.29 46.54
N ALA A 43 8.36 -34.60 46.49
CA ALA A 43 8.07 -35.46 45.34
C ALA A 43 6.59 -35.51 44.93
N SER A 44 5.67 -35.12 45.81
CA SER A 44 4.21 -35.23 45.58
C SER A 44 3.51 -33.89 45.33
N VAL A 45 4.23 -32.78 45.35
CA VAL A 45 3.65 -31.43 45.23
C VAL A 45 4.30 -30.72 44.04
N PRO A 46 3.56 -30.47 42.95
CA PRO A 46 4.09 -29.67 41.85
C PRO A 46 4.18 -28.20 42.30
N PHE A 47 5.05 -27.43 41.66
CA PHE A 47 5.14 -26.00 41.97
C PHE A 47 5.77 -25.19 40.84
N THR A 48 5.60 -23.89 40.95
CA THR A 48 6.34 -22.89 40.18
C THR A 48 6.85 -21.81 41.10
N ILE A 49 8.10 -21.39 40.92
CA ILE A 49 8.65 -20.21 41.58
C ILE A 49 9.15 -19.26 40.51
N GLU A 50 8.75 -18.00 40.58
CA GLU A 50 9.13 -16.95 39.62
C GLU A 50 9.50 -15.65 40.32
N SER A 51 10.44 -14.91 39.73
CA SER A 51 10.96 -13.67 40.30
C SER A 51 11.47 -12.73 39.20
N TRP A 52 11.37 -11.43 39.47
CA TRP A 52 12.10 -10.40 38.75
C TRP A 52 13.34 -10.01 39.56
N VAL A 53 14.51 -10.07 38.92
CA VAL A 53 15.81 -9.76 39.53
C VAL A 53 16.70 -8.93 38.62
N GLN A 54 17.52 -8.07 39.21
CA GLN A 54 18.65 -7.41 38.55
C GLN A 54 19.90 -7.57 39.39
N LEU A 55 21.02 -7.82 38.70
CA LEU A 55 22.32 -8.01 39.32
C LEU A 55 23.20 -6.78 39.10
N ASP A 56 23.77 -6.20 40.15
CA ASP A 56 24.77 -5.13 40.01
C ASP A 56 26.16 -5.70 39.67
N GLY A 57 26.44 -6.93 40.12
CA GLY A 57 27.65 -7.69 39.80
C GLY A 57 27.36 -9.15 39.45
N MET A 58 28.24 -9.77 38.67
CA MET A 58 28.20 -11.23 38.46
C MET A 58 28.75 -11.93 39.71
N GLY A 59 28.07 -13.00 40.14
CA GLY A 59 28.48 -13.80 41.29
C GLY A 59 28.03 -15.25 41.18
N SER A 60 28.48 -16.08 42.13
CA SER A 60 28.07 -17.47 42.28
C SER A 60 27.22 -17.64 43.54
N GLY A 61 26.28 -18.60 43.50
CA GLY A 61 25.41 -18.91 44.64
C GLY A 61 24.55 -17.74 45.10
N ILE A 62 23.96 -17.00 44.16
CA ILE A 62 23.01 -15.94 44.44
C ILE A 62 21.62 -16.58 44.61
N SER A 63 21.09 -16.64 45.83
CA SER A 63 19.81 -17.31 46.10
C SER A 63 18.64 -16.35 45.93
N MET A 64 17.68 -16.67 45.07
CA MET A 64 16.40 -15.96 44.96
C MET A 64 15.46 -16.33 46.10
N LEU A 65 15.36 -17.62 46.43
CA LEU A 65 14.66 -18.11 47.62
C LEU A 65 15.44 -19.29 48.21
N LYS A 66 15.70 -19.23 49.52
CA LYS A 66 16.48 -20.24 50.25
C LYS A 66 15.86 -20.57 51.60
N LYS A 67 15.87 -21.86 51.94
CA LYS A 67 15.74 -22.37 53.31
C LYS A 67 16.72 -23.52 53.49
N GLY A 68 17.66 -23.36 54.43
CA GLY A 68 18.77 -24.29 54.61
C GLY A 68 18.27 -25.72 54.84
N GLY A 69 18.77 -26.69 54.06
CA GLY A 69 18.36 -28.09 54.13
C GLY A 69 17.02 -28.43 53.45
N VAL A 70 16.34 -27.47 52.83
CA VAL A 70 15.05 -27.67 52.14
C VAL A 70 15.19 -27.40 50.64
N LEU A 71 15.44 -26.14 50.27
CA LEU A 71 15.54 -25.69 48.88
C LEU A 71 16.37 -24.41 48.81
N ASP A 72 17.23 -24.31 47.80
CA ASP A 72 17.99 -23.10 47.46
C ASP A 72 18.01 -22.98 45.93
N TRP A 73 17.30 -21.99 45.39
CA TRP A 73 17.32 -21.73 43.95
C TRP A 73 17.78 -20.30 43.67
N GLY A 74 18.41 -20.10 42.53
CA GLY A 74 18.80 -18.77 42.10
C GLY A 74 19.77 -18.80 40.93
N ILE A 75 20.80 -17.96 40.99
CA ILE A 75 21.72 -17.69 39.89
C ILE A 75 23.16 -18.02 40.28
N ASP A 76 23.86 -18.75 39.40
CA ASP A 76 25.28 -19.05 39.53
C ASP A 76 25.98 -18.73 38.20
N ASN A 77 26.82 -17.70 38.21
CA ASN A 77 27.56 -17.23 37.03
C ASN A 77 26.66 -17.01 35.78
N GLY A 78 25.42 -16.56 36.01
CA GLY A 78 24.43 -16.26 34.97
C GLY A 78 23.53 -17.44 34.59
N CYS A 79 23.86 -18.67 35.01
CA CYS A 79 22.98 -19.83 34.87
C CYS A 79 21.99 -19.88 36.03
N LEU A 80 20.79 -20.44 35.82
CA LEU A 80 19.90 -20.74 36.93
C LEU A 80 20.34 -22.03 37.61
N TYR A 81 20.25 -22.08 38.93
CA TYR A 81 20.50 -23.30 39.70
C TYR A 81 19.35 -23.62 40.64
N LEU A 82 19.21 -24.91 40.96
CA LEU A 82 18.41 -25.41 42.07
C LEU A 82 19.24 -26.40 42.89
N SER A 83 19.27 -26.21 44.20
CA SER A 83 19.77 -27.16 45.18
C SER A 83 18.64 -27.63 46.09
N ILE A 84 18.56 -28.94 46.32
CA ILE A 84 17.52 -29.60 47.13
C ILE A 84 18.15 -30.30 48.36
N ALA A 85 17.30 -30.87 49.23
CA ALA A 85 17.66 -31.32 50.58
C ALA A 85 18.84 -32.32 50.71
N ASP A 86 19.19 -33.07 49.66
CA ASP A 86 20.34 -34.00 49.66
C ASP A 86 21.67 -33.37 49.21
N GLY A 87 21.66 -32.09 48.87
CA GLY A 87 22.82 -31.37 48.34
C GLY A 87 23.03 -31.54 46.84
N MET A 88 22.12 -32.20 46.11
CA MET A 88 22.14 -32.21 44.65
C MET A 88 21.96 -30.78 44.12
N VAL A 89 22.80 -30.39 43.16
CA VAL A 89 22.71 -29.10 42.47
C VAL A 89 22.45 -29.34 40.98
N VAL A 90 21.43 -28.70 40.46
CA VAL A 90 21.02 -28.74 39.06
C VAL A 90 21.22 -27.35 38.46
N LEU A 91 21.77 -27.28 37.25
CA LEU A 91 22.02 -26.04 36.51
C LEU A 91 21.21 -26.02 35.21
N SER A 92 20.81 -24.83 34.79
CA SER A 92 20.28 -24.59 33.44
C SER A 92 21.38 -24.72 32.38
N ASP A 93 20.98 -24.79 31.11
CA ASP A 93 21.90 -24.73 29.97
C ASP A 93 22.58 -23.36 29.88
N GLN A 94 23.75 -23.30 29.23
CA GLN A 94 24.59 -22.09 29.13
C GLN A 94 24.28 -21.20 27.91
N ASP A 95 23.27 -21.56 27.12
CA ASP A 95 22.93 -20.86 25.88
C ASP A 95 22.24 -19.51 26.13
N ILE A 96 21.51 -19.40 27.25
CA ILE A 96 20.80 -18.20 27.68
C ILE A 96 21.21 -17.93 29.12
N LEU A 97 21.74 -16.72 29.39
CA LEU A 97 22.30 -16.35 30.68
C LEU A 97 21.64 -15.07 31.21
N VAL A 98 21.46 -15.00 32.52
CA VAL A 98 21.17 -13.76 33.26
C VAL A 98 22.40 -12.87 33.20
N SER A 99 22.20 -11.59 32.85
CA SER A 99 23.27 -10.60 32.82
C SER A 99 23.17 -9.58 33.95
N THR A 100 24.25 -8.82 34.11
CA THR A 100 24.27 -7.69 35.03
C THR A 100 23.58 -6.48 34.45
N ILE A 101 23.11 -5.65 35.35
CA ILE A 101 22.48 -4.35 35.15
C ILE A 101 21.09 -4.48 34.52
N ASP A 102 20.77 -5.55 33.76
CA ASP A 102 19.39 -5.87 33.38
C ASP A 102 18.58 -6.50 34.46
N TRP A 103 17.30 -6.21 34.34
CA TRP A 103 16.27 -7.02 34.90
C TRP A 103 16.01 -8.24 34.04
N HIS A 104 15.91 -9.39 34.71
CA HIS A 104 15.53 -10.66 34.12
C HIS A 104 14.36 -11.25 34.89
N HIS A 105 13.45 -11.85 34.14
CA HIS A 105 12.44 -12.73 34.70
C HIS A 105 13.06 -14.11 34.80
N VAL A 106 13.03 -14.70 35.97
CA VAL A 106 13.62 -16.03 36.21
C VAL A 106 12.58 -16.91 36.86
N ALA A 107 12.43 -18.13 36.35
CA ALA A 107 11.45 -19.06 36.88
C ALA A 107 11.92 -20.51 36.82
N ILE A 108 11.40 -21.31 37.76
CA ILE A 108 11.53 -22.76 37.78
C ILE A 108 10.16 -23.41 37.93
N THR A 109 9.93 -24.53 37.24
CA THR A 109 8.71 -25.34 37.39
C THR A 109 9.05 -26.78 37.68
N PHE A 110 8.24 -27.44 38.52
CA PHE A 110 8.37 -28.85 38.83
C PHE A 110 7.03 -29.58 38.64
N ASP A 111 6.97 -30.48 37.67
CA ASP A 111 5.75 -31.22 37.26
C ASP A 111 5.66 -32.64 37.84
N LEU A 112 6.30 -32.88 38.99
CA LEU A 112 6.49 -34.20 39.62
C LEU A 112 7.53 -35.11 38.95
N SER A 113 7.96 -34.80 37.71
CA SER A 113 8.93 -35.60 36.98
C SER A 113 10.19 -34.82 36.60
N PHE A 114 10.03 -33.58 36.17
CA PHE A 114 11.07 -32.72 35.64
C PHE A 114 11.05 -31.36 36.31
N ILE A 115 12.26 -30.84 36.56
CA ILE A 115 12.47 -29.41 36.79
C ILE A 115 12.74 -28.76 35.44
N ARG A 116 12.10 -27.62 35.18
CA ARG A 116 12.37 -26.78 34.01
C ARG A 116 12.82 -25.40 34.45
N PHE A 117 13.74 -24.82 33.68
CA PHE A 117 14.29 -23.49 33.91
C PHE A 117 13.84 -22.53 32.82
N TYR A 118 13.54 -21.31 33.23
CA TYR A 118 13.12 -20.25 32.32
C TYR A 118 13.85 -18.94 32.63
N ILE A 119 14.40 -18.32 31.59
CA ILE A 119 14.95 -16.97 31.64
C ILE A 119 14.19 -16.15 30.61
N ASP A 120 13.55 -15.08 31.07
CA ASP A 120 12.77 -14.16 30.24
C ASP A 120 11.67 -14.87 29.44
N GLY A 121 11.02 -15.85 30.08
CA GLY A 121 10.00 -16.72 29.49
C GLY A 121 10.55 -17.79 28.55
N ASN A 122 11.84 -17.75 28.18
CA ASN A 122 12.45 -18.76 27.32
C ASN A 122 12.84 -19.98 28.14
N PHE A 123 12.52 -21.17 27.64
CA PHE A 123 12.99 -22.42 28.22
C PHE A 123 14.51 -22.56 28.05
N THR A 124 15.22 -22.79 29.15
CA THR A 124 16.69 -22.85 29.18
C THR A 124 17.22 -24.20 29.66
N GLY A 125 16.37 -25.23 29.67
CA GLY A 125 16.76 -26.60 30.02
C GLY A 125 15.77 -27.29 30.95
N CYS A 126 15.84 -28.62 30.98
CA CYS A 126 15.12 -29.45 31.94
C CYS A 126 16.00 -30.57 32.47
N VAL A 127 15.71 -30.99 33.69
CA VAL A 127 16.42 -32.10 34.34
C VAL A 127 15.42 -32.97 35.08
N ALA A 128 15.55 -34.28 34.91
CA ALA A 128 14.86 -35.25 35.75
C ALA A 128 15.56 -35.27 37.12
N ALA A 129 14.88 -34.80 38.17
CA ALA A 129 15.42 -34.81 39.52
C ALA A 129 14.34 -35.29 40.50
N PRO A 130 14.63 -36.26 41.38
CA PRO A 130 13.72 -36.64 42.44
C PRO A 130 13.68 -35.54 43.50
N MET A 131 12.54 -34.88 43.69
CA MET A 131 12.37 -33.88 44.75
C MET A 131 12.28 -34.60 46.10
N LEU A 132 13.18 -34.28 47.04
CA LEU A 132 13.16 -34.85 48.40
C LEU A 132 12.61 -33.82 49.40
N THR A 133 11.87 -34.31 50.40
CA THR A 133 11.37 -33.47 51.50
C THR A 133 12.51 -33.20 52.49
N GLY A 134 12.88 -31.93 52.64
CA GLY A 134 13.79 -31.48 53.70
C GLY A 134 13.05 -30.87 54.89
N GLU A 135 13.65 -30.91 56.08
CA GLU A 135 13.15 -30.22 57.27
C GLU A 135 14.16 -29.18 57.76
N SER A 136 13.65 -28.01 58.17
CA SER A 136 14.49 -26.94 58.70
C SER A 136 13.70 -25.99 59.60
N THR A 137 14.32 -25.59 60.70
CA THR A 137 13.81 -24.59 61.63
C THR A 137 14.13 -23.15 61.20
N GLU A 138 14.91 -22.98 60.12
CA GLU A 138 15.20 -21.65 59.59
C GLU A 138 13.98 -21.03 58.89
N ASP A 139 13.89 -19.71 58.95
CA ASP A 139 12.98 -18.92 58.12
C ASP A 139 13.44 -18.95 56.64
N TRP A 140 12.51 -18.69 55.73
CA TRP A 140 12.83 -18.53 54.32
C TRP A 140 13.57 -17.20 54.11
N ARG A 141 14.60 -17.19 53.25
CA ARG A 141 15.36 -16.00 52.89
C ARG A 141 15.22 -15.71 51.41
N ILE A 142 14.97 -14.45 51.07
CA ILE A 142 14.85 -13.93 49.71
C ILE A 142 16.09 -13.08 49.41
N GLY A 143 16.75 -13.35 48.30
CA GLY A 143 17.93 -12.58 47.84
C GLY A 143 19.22 -12.83 48.62
N SER A 144 19.43 -14.00 49.22
CA SER A 144 20.70 -14.26 49.94
C SER A 144 21.90 -14.20 49.00
N ASN A 145 22.97 -13.51 49.41
CA ASN A 145 24.19 -13.30 48.61
C ASN A 145 23.95 -12.52 47.30
N LEU A 146 22.80 -11.85 47.17
CA LEU A 146 22.53 -10.93 46.08
C LEU A 146 23.29 -9.62 46.31
N ASP A 147 23.93 -9.13 45.25
CA ASP A 147 24.35 -7.73 45.10
C ASP A 147 23.55 -7.16 43.92
N GLY A 148 22.42 -6.55 44.25
CA GLY A 148 21.43 -6.15 43.25
C GLY A 148 20.04 -5.96 43.82
N ARG A 149 19.01 -6.15 42.98
CA ARG A 149 17.62 -5.80 43.30
C ARG A 149 16.63 -6.90 42.94
N ILE A 150 15.53 -6.96 43.70
CA ILE A 150 14.38 -7.87 43.46
C ILE A 150 13.09 -7.05 43.46
N ARG A 151 12.15 -7.38 42.54
CA ARG A 151 10.83 -6.71 42.47
C ARG A 151 9.68 -7.53 43.02
N TYR A 152 9.64 -8.80 42.66
CA TYR A 152 8.54 -9.69 42.97
C TYR A 152 9.09 -11.09 43.18
N LEU A 153 8.41 -11.85 44.04
CA LEU A 153 8.59 -13.30 44.16
C LEU A 153 7.20 -13.92 44.26
N ARG A 154 6.85 -14.78 43.30
CA ARG A 154 5.61 -15.55 43.35
C ARG A 154 5.86 -17.04 43.39
N ILE A 155 4.99 -17.73 44.12
CA ILE A 155 5.03 -19.17 44.28
C ILE A 155 3.64 -19.71 43.97
N TYR A 156 3.56 -20.73 43.13
CA TYR A 156 2.33 -21.43 42.76
C TYR A 156 2.38 -22.88 43.23
N ASP A 157 1.22 -23.44 43.57
CA ASP A 157 1.04 -24.85 43.94
C ASP A 157 0.92 -25.81 42.75
N SER A 158 1.22 -25.31 41.55
CA SER A 158 1.11 -26.04 40.29
C SER A 158 2.33 -25.78 39.40
N ALA A 159 2.59 -26.72 38.48
CA ALA A 159 3.62 -26.57 37.47
C ALA A 159 3.05 -25.80 36.28
N LEU A 160 3.42 -24.53 36.14
CA LEU A 160 2.99 -23.70 35.02
C LEU A 160 3.68 -24.16 33.74
N ASP A 161 2.98 -24.06 32.62
CA ASP A 161 3.55 -24.36 31.31
C ASP A 161 4.31 -23.15 30.74
N ALA A 162 4.99 -23.34 29.60
CA ALA A 162 5.80 -22.27 29.01
C ALA A 162 5.00 -21.03 28.57
N SER A 163 3.71 -21.21 28.24
CA SER A 163 2.81 -20.08 27.92
C SER A 163 2.46 -19.30 29.18
N ASP A 164 2.07 -19.99 30.25
CA ASP A 164 1.72 -19.37 31.52
C ASP A 164 2.92 -18.65 32.14
N ILE A 165 4.12 -19.23 32.06
CA ILE A 165 5.37 -18.57 32.50
C ILE A 165 5.64 -17.28 31.73
N MET A 166 5.30 -17.25 30.44
CA MET A 166 5.41 -16.04 29.62
C MET A 166 4.38 -14.98 30.05
N GLU A 167 3.18 -15.39 30.46
CA GLU A 167 2.12 -14.52 30.99
C GLU A 167 2.52 -13.94 32.37
N CYS A 168 3.14 -14.74 33.25
CA CYS A 168 3.66 -14.33 34.57
C CYS A 168 4.62 -13.13 34.53
N MET A 169 5.29 -12.91 33.39
CA MET A 169 6.16 -11.74 33.19
C MET A 169 5.39 -10.41 33.25
N PHE A 170 4.07 -10.44 33.02
CA PHE A 170 3.21 -9.27 32.88
C PHE A 170 2.13 -9.24 33.95
N GLU A 171 1.49 -10.37 34.21
CA GLU A 171 0.35 -10.46 35.14
C GLU A 171 0.22 -11.88 35.70
N THR A 172 -0.67 -12.05 36.68
CA THR A 172 -1.00 -13.39 37.20
C THR A 172 -1.71 -14.19 36.10
N PRO A 173 -1.25 -15.42 35.78
CA PRO A 173 -1.77 -16.17 34.65
C PRO A 173 -3.24 -16.57 34.87
N SER A 174 -4.01 -16.54 33.78
CA SER A 174 -5.43 -16.88 33.77
C SER A 174 -5.76 -18.38 33.95
N SER A 175 -4.75 -19.25 34.07
CA SER A 175 -4.88 -20.72 34.09
C SER A 175 -5.52 -21.32 35.35
N GLY A 176 -5.98 -20.50 36.30
CA GLY A 176 -6.59 -20.96 37.56
C GLY A 176 -5.59 -21.54 38.56
N ALA A 177 -4.29 -21.29 38.35
CA ALA A 177 -3.22 -21.67 39.29
C ALA A 177 -3.38 -20.94 40.63
N VAL A 178 -3.16 -21.65 41.75
CA VAL A 178 -3.32 -21.07 43.09
C VAL A 178 -1.98 -20.56 43.57
N LEU A 179 -1.94 -19.27 43.93
CA LEU A 179 -0.77 -18.66 44.54
C LEU A 179 -0.62 -19.12 46.00
N VAL A 180 0.60 -19.51 46.35
CA VAL A 180 1.05 -19.81 47.72
C VAL A 180 1.65 -18.56 48.36
N ALA A 181 2.31 -17.72 47.57
CA ALA A 181 2.87 -16.43 48.00
C ALA A 181 2.92 -15.45 46.81
N ASP A 182 2.63 -14.18 47.07
CA ASP A 182 2.79 -13.07 46.12
C ASP A 182 3.48 -11.90 46.81
N VAL A 183 4.82 -12.00 46.90
CA VAL A 183 5.65 -11.03 47.60
C VAL A 183 5.97 -9.87 46.67
N ASP A 184 5.51 -8.68 47.07
CA ASP A 184 5.60 -7.43 46.34
C ASP A 184 6.61 -6.49 47.00
N PHE A 185 7.69 -6.19 46.27
CA PHE A 185 8.73 -5.23 46.66
C PHE A 185 8.58 -3.87 45.95
N SER A 186 7.44 -3.59 45.31
CA SER A 186 7.10 -2.27 44.77
C SER A 186 6.48 -1.32 45.80
N CYS A 187 6.30 -1.79 47.04
CA CYS A 187 5.78 -1.00 48.16
C CYS A 187 6.74 -0.99 49.35
N ASN A 188 6.62 0.02 50.21
CA ASN A 188 7.40 0.16 51.43
C ASN A 188 6.46 0.40 52.65
N PRO A 189 6.34 -0.55 53.60
CA PRO A 189 7.06 -1.82 53.67
C PRO A 189 6.61 -2.83 52.61
N PRO A 190 7.46 -3.80 52.22
CA PRO A 190 7.07 -4.86 51.30
C PRO A 190 5.92 -5.70 51.87
N VAL A 191 5.10 -6.26 50.99
CA VAL A 191 3.89 -7.00 51.38
C VAL A 191 3.83 -8.35 50.66
N ASP A 192 3.34 -9.38 51.34
CA ASP A 192 2.74 -10.52 50.64
C ASP A 192 1.24 -10.26 50.54
N HIS A 193 0.69 -10.19 49.33
CA HIS A 193 -0.74 -9.94 49.11
C HIS A 193 -1.66 -11.03 49.69
N LEU A 194 -1.13 -12.22 49.97
CA LEU A 194 -1.86 -13.33 50.59
C LEU A 194 -1.71 -13.39 52.11
N ASN A 195 -0.51 -13.07 52.62
CA ASN A 195 -0.12 -13.33 54.01
C ASN A 195 0.16 -12.05 54.83
N GLY A 196 0.05 -10.86 54.22
CA GLY A 196 0.26 -9.55 54.85
C GLY A 196 1.73 -9.14 55.01
N SER A 197 1.96 -7.88 55.40
CA SER A 197 3.30 -7.24 55.41
C SER A 197 4.18 -7.60 56.61
N SER A 198 3.60 -8.04 57.73
CA SER A 198 4.36 -8.44 58.93
C SER A 198 5.25 -9.68 58.74
N SER A 199 5.11 -10.34 57.59
CA SER A 199 5.77 -11.59 57.25
C SER A 199 7.18 -11.39 56.67
N ILE A 200 7.52 -10.18 56.20
CA ILE A 200 8.79 -9.86 55.54
C ILE A 200 9.63 -8.88 56.38
N GLY A 201 10.81 -9.32 56.83
CA GLY A 201 11.75 -8.48 57.57
C GLY A 201 13.05 -8.26 56.79
N LEU A 202 13.48 -7.01 56.61
CA LEU A 202 14.72 -6.70 55.91
C LEU A 202 15.92 -6.81 56.86
N MET A 203 16.95 -7.56 56.47
CA MET A 203 18.10 -7.90 57.32
C MET A 203 19.42 -7.47 56.69
N GLN A 204 20.40 -7.16 57.56
CA GLN A 204 21.81 -6.95 57.18
C GLN A 204 22.01 -5.91 56.05
N GLY A 205 21.30 -4.78 56.13
CA GLY A 205 21.45 -3.67 55.19
C GLY A 205 20.56 -3.75 53.94
N ALA A 206 19.73 -4.78 53.81
CA ALA A 206 18.68 -4.79 52.79
C ALA A 206 17.67 -3.65 53.05
N GLU A 207 17.30 -2.91 52.01
CA GLU A 207 16.43 -1.73 52.11
C GLU A 207 15.54 -1.56 50.89
N MET A 208 14.41 -0.88 51.07
CA MET A 208 13.53 -0.50 49.97
C MET A 208 14.03 0.82 49.37
N ASN A 209 14.46 0.81 48.11
CA ASN A 209 14.95 2.01 47.43
C ASN A 209 14.05 2.41 46.28
N ALA A 210 13.79 3.71 46.19
CA ALA A 210 13.21 4.38 45.04
C ALA A 210 14.31 4.69 44.03
N ALA A 211 14.24 4.12 42.84
CA ALA A 211 15.16 4.41 41.76
C ALA A 211 14.58 5.43 40.79
N TYR A 212 15.39 6.44 40.47
CA TYR A 212 15.08 7.53 39.57
C TYR A 212 16.04 7.50 38.35
N PRO A 213 15.74 6.65 37.35
CA PRO A 213 16.36 6.73 36.03
C PRO A 213 16.28 8.14 35.44
N ALA A 214 17.43 8.66 35.03
CA ALA A 214 17.59 10.01 34.53
C ALA A 214 18.89 10.12 33.69
N LEU A 215 19.06 11.26 33.02
CA LEU A 215 20.31 11.64 32.38
C LEU A 215 21.29 12.11 33.45
N LEU A 216 22.38 11.38 33.66
CA LEU A 216 23.49 11.80 34.50
C LEU A 216 24.50 12.60 33.67
N LEU A 217 24.81 13.80 34.16
CA LEU A 217 25.86 14.67 33.65
C LEU A 217 26.90 14.90 34.74
N LYS A 218 28.16 14.61 34.41
CA LYS A 218 29.33 14.74 35.29
C LYS A 218 30.56 15.16 34.51
N GLY A 219 31.45 15.93 35.13
CA GLY A 219 32.64 16.45 34.45
C GLY A 219 32.22 17.27 33.23
N THR A 220 32.74 16.98 32.04
CA THR A 220 32.45 17.72 30.80
C THR A 220 31.24 17.20 30.02
N ALA A 221 30.44 16.30 30.60
CA ALA A 221 29.30 15.67 29.93
C ALA A 221 28.19 16.65 29.54
N TYR A 222 27.59 16.44 28.36
CA TYR A 222 26.39 17.15 27.88
C TYR A 222 25.57 16.26 26.94
N ALA A 223 24.34 16.69 26.66
CA ALA A 223 23.44 16.02 25.73
C ALA A 223 23.05 16.95 24.56
N LEU A 224 22.99 16.39 23.35
CA LEU A 224 22.77 17.13 22.10
C LEU A 224 21.59 16.53 21.32
N PRO A 225 20.44 17.22 21.22
CA PRO A 225 19.34 16.82 20.34
C PRO A 225 19.77 16.85 18.87
N SER A 226 19.40 15.84 18.06
CA SER A 226 19.84 15.75 16.67
C SER A 226 19.21 16.80 15.74
N ASN A 227 18.08 17.40 16.13
CA ASN A 227 17.40 18.48 15.41
C ASN A 227 17.72 19.86 16.02
N SER A 228 18.84 20.03 16.74
CA SER A 228 19.15 21.26 17.46
C SER A 228 19.06 22.55 16.61
N ALA A 229 19.30 22.46 15.30
CA ALA A 229 19.17 23.57 14.35
C ALA A 229 17.72 24.06 14.14
N GLU A 230 16.75 23.17 14.29
CA GLU A 230 15.32 23.46 14.14
C GLU A 230 14.69 23.92 15.47
N LEU A 231 15.36 23.64 16.60
CA LEU A 231 14.93 24.03 17.94
C LEU A 231 15.48 25.41 18.29
N ASN A 232 14.68 26.45 18.06
CA ASN A 232 15.13 27.82 18.28
C ASN A 232 14.29 28.59 19.34
N PRO A 233 14.16 28.09 20.58
CA PRO A 233 13.39 28.79 21.61
C PRO A 233 14.04 30.15 21.91
N GLY A 234 13.22 31.21 21.88
CA GLY A 234 13.67 32.57 22.17
C GLY A 234 14.71 33.14 21.20
N GLY A 235 14.95 32.50 20.05
CA GLY A 235 15.97 32.94 19.09
C GLY A 235 15.62 34.23 18.34
N ALA A 236 14.34 34.54 18.16
CA ALA A 236 13.91 35.79 17.55
C ALA A 236 13.86 36.95 18.57
N GLN A 237 13.48 38.15 18.12
CA GLN A 237 13.57 39.38 18.92
C GLN A 237 12.65 39.43 20.13
N ILE A 238 11.38 39.00 20.02
CA ILE A 238 10.38 39.07 21.10
C ILE A 238 9.49 37.83 21.20
N ASP A 239 9.91 36.71 20.59
CA ASP A 239 9.08 35.50 20.55
C ASP A 239 8.90 34.92 21.95
N PRO A 240 7.66 34.57 22.34
CA PRO A 240 7.41 34.01 23.66
C PRO A 240 7.92 32.56 23.75
N TYR A 241 8.33 32.15 24.95
CA TYR A 241 8.77 30.78 25.18
C TYR A 241 8.63 30.36 26.65
N THR A 242 8.71 29.05 26.88
CA THR A 242 8.93 28.46 28.21
C THR A 242 9.94 27.34 28.13
N ILE A 243 10.92 27.35 29.03
CA ILE A 243 11.83 26.23 29.27
C ILE A 243 11.57 25.71 30.67
N HIS A 244 11.27 24.43 30.79
CA HIS A 244 11.09 23.76 32.08
C HIS A 244 12.00 22.53 32.15
N ALA A 245 12.56 22.27 33.33
CA ALA A 245 13.38 21.10 33.58
C ALA A 245 13.18 20.58 35.00
N ARG A 246 13.22 19.25 35.15
CA ARG A 246 13.23 18.59 36.47
C ARG A 246 14.62 18.04 36.75
N VAL A 247 15.30 18.63 37.71
CA VAL A 247 16.75 18.45 37.94
C VAL A 247 17.05 17.99 39.37
N TYR A 248 18.14 17.25 39.54
CA TYR A 248 18.72 16.88 40.83
C TYR A 248 20.18 17.31 40.82
N VAL A 249 20.52 18.34 41.61
CA VAL A 249 21.86 18.93 41.61
C VAL A 249 22.77 18.17 42.57
N ASN A 250 23.93 17.72 42.08
CA ASN A 250 24.89 16.90 42.84
C ASN A 250 26.36 17.37 42.69
N GLY A 251 26.60 18.57 42.13
CA GLY A 251 27.95 19.08 41.91
C GLY A 251 28.34 20.30 42.73
N ILE A 252 29.62 20.65 42.60
CA ILE A 252 30.30 21.78 43.25
C ILE A 252 30.71 22.88 42.25
N ASN A 253 30.28 22.78 40.99
CA ASN A 253 30.66 23.76 39.96
C ASN A 253 29.91 25.08 40.20
N PRO A 254 30.60 26.22 40.39
CA PRO A 254 29.94 27.49 40.68
C PRO A 254 29.04 27.99 39.54
N TYR A 255 29.17 27.45 38.33
CA TYR A 255 28.29 27.76 37.19
C TYR A 255 27.91 26.47 36.45
N MET A 256 26.62 26.25 36.23
CA MET A 256 26.11 25.04 35.55
C MET A 256 24.96 25.36 34.59
N ALA A 257 25.16 25.13 33.30
CA ALA A 257 24.10 25.25 32.30
C ALA A 257 23.09 24.10 32.41
N ILE A 258 21.79 24.38 32.36
CA ILE A 258 20.73 23.36 32.25
C ILE A 258 20.32 23.22 30.77
N LEU A 259 20.06 24.35 30.11
CA LEU A 259 19.81 24.42 28.68
C LEU A 259 20.38 25.71 28.12
N THR A 260 21.03 25.63 26.97
CA THR A 260 21.43 26.79 26.18
C THR A 260 20.89 26.64 24.77
N ASN A 261 20.50 27.76 24.16
CA ASN A 261 20.22 27.87 22.73
C ASN A 261 21.06 29.04 22.20
N GLY A 262 22.16 28.73 21.51
CA GLY A 262 23.09 29.74 21.01
C GLY A 262 24.47 29.69 21.67
N ASP A 263 25.32 30.64 21.26
CA ASP A 263 26.70 30.77 21.73
C ASP A 263 26.82 31.87 22.78
N ASN A 264 27.43 31.55 23.92
CA ASN A 264 27.56 32.48 25.04
C ASN A 264 28.56 33.64 24.76
N SER A 265 29.36 33.53 23.70
CA SER A 265 30.24 34.60 23.22
C SER A 265 29.54 35.63 22.33
N MET A 266 28.27 35.41 21.99
CA MET A 266 27.46 36.25 21.11
C MET A 266 26.37 36.98 21.90
N ASP A 267 25.97 38.17 21.46
CA ASP A 267 24.84 38.92 22.02
C ASP A 267 23.47 38.37 21.54
N SER A 268 23.31 37.04 21.57
CA SER A 268 22.20 36.31 20.95
C SER A 268 21.84 35.03 21.71
N GLY A 269 20.61 34.53 21.56
CA GLY A 269 20.18 33.26 22.14
C GLY A 269 19.69 33.35 23.59
N ILE A 270 19.51 32.19 24.23
CA ILE A 270 19.00 32.06 25.61
C ILE A 270 19.79 31.03 26.42
N ALA A 271 19.80 31.20 27.74
CA ALA A 271 20.34 30.23 28.68
C ALA A 271 19.50 30.12 29.95
N LEU A 272 19.26 28.89 30.40
CA LEU A 272 18.77 28.56 31.75
C LEU A 272 19.90 27.85 32.49
N TYR A 273 20.34 28.40 33.62
CA TYR A 273 21.55 27.94 34.32
C TYR A 273 21.49 28.19 35.82
N LEU A 274 22.45 27.60 36.55
CA LEU A 274 22.62 27.75 37.99
C LEU A 274 23.94 28.43 38.31
N THR A 275 23.94 29.32 39.30
CA THR A 275 25.15 29.94 39.86
C THR A 275 25.23 29.74 41.37
N TYR A 276 26.37 29.36 41.91
CA TYR A 276 26.53 29.20 43.36
C TYR A 276 26.67 30.57 44.04
N SER A 277 25.75 30.87 44.96
CA SER A 277 25.83 32.03 45.85
C SER A 277 26.58 31.65 47.13
N ILE A 278 27.69 32.34 47.40
CA ILE A 278 28.48 32.17 48.62
C ILE A 278 27.68 32.63 49.84
N ASP A 279 26.92 33.72 49.70
CA ASP A 279 26.15 34.32 50.79
C ASP A 279 24.98 33.43 51.22
N ASP A 280 24.25 32.90 50.24
CA ASP A 280 23.09 32.02 50.49
C ASP A 280 23.49 30.54 50.68
N LYS A 281 24.76 30.20 50.44
CA LYS A 281 25.31 28.85 50.49
C LYS A 281 24.53 27.84 49.63
N GLY A 282 24.13 28.26 48.43
CA GLY A 282 23.29 27.45 47.54
C GLY A 282 23.26 27.97 46.11
N TYR A 283 22.67 27.19 45.20
CA TYR A 283 22.56 27.56 43.80
C TYR A 283 21.38 28.49 43.56
N LYS A 284 21.59 29.59 42.84
CA LYS A 284 20.54 30.47 42.32
C LYS A 284 20.21 30.05 40.89
N LEU A 285 18.92 30.05 40.56
CA LEU A 285 18.44 29.86 39.19
C LEU A 285 18.59 31.17 38.44
N CYS A 286 19.14 31.11 37.23
CA CYS A 286 19.31 32.27 36.37
C CYS A 286 18.77 31.98 34.98
N ALA A 287 18.14 32.98 34.37
CA ALA A 287 17.85 32.98 32.95
C ALA A 287 18.51 34.21 32.30
N LEU A 288 19.13 33.99 31.14
CA LEU A 288 19.75 35.02 30.31
C LEU A 288 19.13 34.98 28.91
N ARG A 289 18.91 36.17 28.32
CA ARG A 289 18.40 36.35 26.97
C ARG A 289 19.19 37.44 26.23
N GLY A 290 19.99 37.07 25.24
CA GLY A 290 20.88 38.01 24.54
C GLY A 290 22.14 38.34 25.36
N SER A 291 22.59 39.59 25.32
CA SER A 291 23.85 40.01 25.94
C SER A 291 23.81 40.00 27.48
N ASP A 292 24.82 39.39 28.11
CA ASP A 292 25.03 39.42 29.58
C ASP A 292 25.54 40.78 30.09
N SER A 293 25.84 41.72 29.19
CA SER A 293 26.29 43.08 29.53
C SER A 293 25.17 44.00 30.01
N ASP A 294 23.91 43.72 29.63
CA ASP A 294 22.74 44.45 30.11
C ASP A 294 22.06 43.66 31.25
N VAL A 295 22.00 44.27 32.42
CA VAL A 295 21.36 43.66 33.60
C VAL A 295 19.87 43.37 33.40
N LYS A 296 19.20 44.02 32.43
CA LYS A 296 17.80 43.76 32.09
C LYS A 296 17.58 42.45 31.33
N ASN A 297 18.63 41.90 30.72
CA ASN A 297 18.56 40.66 29.95
C ASN A 297 18.71 39.41 30.82
N ARG A 298 18.98 39.59 32.12
CA ARG A 298 19.22 38.52 33.07
C ARG A 298 18.30 38.66 34.28
N VAL A 299 17.73 37.54 34.69
CA VAL A 299 17.03 37.41 35.97
C VAL A 299 17.71 36.34 36.81
N THR A 300 17.83 36.60 38.11
CA THR A 300 18.39 35.68 39.10
C THR A 300 17.38 35.48 40.22
N SER A 301 17.17 34.24 40.64
CA SER A 301 16.21 33.89 41.68
C SER A 301 16.56 34.50 43.04
N VAL A 302 15.55 34.75 43.87
CA VAL A 302 15.71 35.08 45.29
C VAL A 302 15.92 33.81 46.10
N ASN A 303 15.16 32.74 45.84
CA ASN A 303 15.35 31.48 46.54
C ASN A 303 16.46 30.61 45.92
N ILE A 304 17.01 29.70 46.72
CA ILE A 304 18.01 28.72 46.26
C ILE A 304 17.36 27.45 45.70
N VAL A 305 17.96 26.87 44.66
CA VAL A 305 17.74 25.50 44.22
C VAL A 305 18.56 24.59 45.12
N LYS A 306 17.88 23.77 45.91
CA LYS A 306 18.52 22.88 46.89
C LYS A 306 19.21 21.71 46.18
N SER A 307 20.46 21.45 46.57
CA SER A 307 21.18 20.24 46.17
C SER A 307 20.69 19.03 46.94
N GLY A 308 20.78 17.85 46.34
CA GLY A 308 20.39 16.59 47.01
C GLY A 308 18.89 16.28 46.99
N GLU A 309 18.07 17.03 46.26
CA GLU A 309 16.65 16.72 46.04
C GLU A 309 16.22 17.05 44.60
N TRP A 310 15.11 16.45 44.16
CA TRP A 310 14.52 16.77 42.85
C TRP A 310 13.80 18.11 42.92
N VAL A 311 14.20 19.05 42.08
CA VAL A 311 13.61 20.38 41.96
C VAL A 311 13.13 20.60 40.53
N SER A 312 11.93 21.18 40.40
CA SER A 312 11.44 21.65 39.11
C SER A 312 11.84 23.12 38.95
N VAL A 313 12.48 23.46 37.83
CA VAL A 313 12.92 24.82 37.51
C VAL A 313 12.43 25.21 36.14
N ALA A 314 12.00 26.46 35.97
CA ALA A 314 11.56 26.98 34.67
C ALA A 314 11.84 28.46 34.48
N CYS A 315 11.87 28.89 33.23
CA CYS A 315 11.77 30.29 32.84
C CYS A 315 10.69 30.48 31.77
N THR A 316 10.01 31.62 31.81
CA THR A 316 9.05 32.04 30.78
C THR A 316 9.36 33.45 30.29
N TYR A 317 9.11 33.71 29.01
CA TYR A 317 9.18 35.04 28.43
C TYR A 317 7.95 35.25 27.54
N ASP A 318 7.19 36.30 27.78
CA ASP A 318 5.92 36.60 27.09
C ASP A 318 6.04 37.67 26.00
N GLY A 319 7.27 38.11 25.70
CA GLY A 319 7.55 39.24 24.81
C GLY A 319 7.87 40.54 25.56
N ASN A 320 7.65 40.59 26.88
CA ASN A 320 7.99 41.74 27.73
C ASN A 320 8.74 41.33 29.00
N ASP A 321 8.22 40.35 29.74
CA ASP A 321 8.74 39.98 31.06
C ASP A 321 9.43 38.62 31.02
N LEU A 322 10.66 38.55 31.55
CA LEU A 322 11.37 37.29 31.78
C LEU A 322 11.18 36.86 33.24
N LYS A 323 10.58 35.68 33.44
CA LYS A 323 10.17 35.17 34.75
C LYS A 323 10.87 33.86 35.09
N LEU A 324 11.16 33.64 36.37
CA LEU A 324 11.72 32.40 36.91
C LEU A 324 10.75 31.71 37.87
N TYR A 325 10.69 30.39 37.79
CA TYR A 325 9.85 29.56 38.64
C TYR A 325 10.68 28.46 39.30
N ILE A 326 10.42 28.22 40.59
CA ILE A 326 10.97 27.10 41.36
C ILE A 326 9.80 26.30 41.93
N ASN A 327 9.74 25.01 41.61
CA ASN A 327 8.64 24.10 41.95
C ASN A 327 7.25 24.65 41.56
N GLY A 328 7.19 25.35 40.42
CA GLY A 328 5.95 25.88 39.86
C GLY A 328 5.43 27.16 40.52
N VAL A 329 6.21 27.77 41.40
CA VAL A 329 5.90 29.05 42.03
C VAL A 329 6.79 30.14 41.42
N LEU A 330 6.20 31.27 41.03
CA LEU A 330 6.95 32.43 40.54
C LEU A 330 7.89 32.93 41.64
N ASP A 331 9.17 33.08 41.31
CA ASP A 331 10.22 33.46 42.26
C ASP A 331 10.77 34.86 41.98
N SER A 332 10.99 35.20 40.71
CA SER A 332 11.59 36.48 40.30
C SER A 332 11.20 36.83 38.87
N GLU A 333 11.16 38.12 38.55
CA GLU A 333 10.87 38.64 37.21
C GLU A 333 11.67 39.92 36.91
N VAL A 334 11.89 40.17 35.62
CA VAL A 334 12.48 41.42 35.12
C VAL A 334 11.84 41.77 33.77
N GLU A 335 11.66 43.06 33.50
CA GLU A 335 11.32 43.55 32.17
C GLU A 335 12.54 43.42 31.25
N ALA A 336 12.42 42.59 30.21
CA ALA A 336 13.49 42.26 29.28
C ALA A 336 13.16 42.74 27.87
N GLY A 337 14.06 43.56 27.30
CA GLY A 337 13.90 44.09 25.95
C GLY A 337 14.13 43.06 24.83
N PRO A 338 14.03 43.49 23.57
CA PRO A 338 14.28 42.62 22.42
C PRO A 338 15.75 42.15 22.36
N ILE A 339 16.00 40.92 21.90
CA ILE A 339 17.37 40.48 21.56
C ILE A 339 17.87 41.31 20.38
N LEU A 340 19.06 41.89 20.52
CA LEU A 340 19.68 42.74 19.49
C LEU A 340 20.14 41.95 18.27
N MET A 341 20.67 40.74 18.46
CA MET A 341 21.11 39.84 17.39
C MET A 341 20.23 38.57 17.38
N PRO A 342 19.09 38.58 16.69
CA PRO A 342 18.24 37.38 16.59
C PRO A 342 18.96 36.27 15.83
N GLN A 343 18.70 35.03 16.22
CA GLN A 343 19.20 33.83 15.57
C GLN A 343 18.12 33.26 14.64
N GLU A 344 18.49 32.98 13.39
CA GLU A 344 17.58 32.34 12.41
C GLU A 344 17.45 30.83 12.64
N THR A 345 18.46 30.21 13.26
CA THR A 345 18.51 28.77 13.53
C THR A 345 18.90 28.49 14.98
N GLY A 346 18.37 27.40 15.53
CA GLY A 346 18.69 26.94 16.87
C GLY A 346 20.11 26.39 17.00
N ASN A 347 20.59 26.32 18.24
CA ASN A 347 21.81 25.62 18.61
C ASN A 347 21.72 25.14 20.06
N VAL A 348 20.81 24.17 20.29
CA VAL A 348 20.44 23.70 21.62
C VAL A 348 21.43 22.69 22.19
N LEU A 349 21.91 22.94 23.41
CA LEU A 349 22.62 21.98 24.26
C LEU A 349 21.90 21.79 25.59
N ILE A 350 21.81 20.54 26.03
CA ILE A 350 21.25 20.16 27.33
C ILE A 350 22.41 19.85 28.27
N GLY A 351 22.47 20.59 29.36
CA GLY A 351 23.50 20.45 30.38
C GLY A 351 24.89 20.93 29.97
N GLY A 352 25.00 21.65 28.86
CA GLY A 352 26.24 22.21 28.34
C GLY A 352 26.02 23.59 27.72
N MET A 353 27.11 24.22 27.29
CA MET A 353 27.10 25.51 26.61
C MET A 353 28.14 25.55 25.51
N LEU A 354 27.95 26.49 24.58
CA LEU A 354 28.93 26.80 23.54
C LEU A 354 29.76 28.03 23.91
N ASP A 355 31.04 27.95 23.57
CA ASP A 355 31.97 29.08 23.56
C ASP A 355 32.73 29.05 22.23
N SER A 356 32.65 30.15 21.48
CA SER A 356 33.34 30.30 20.19
C SER A 356 33.03 29.17 19.20
N GLY A 357 31.76 28.77 19.14
CA GLY A 357 31.20 27.75 18.25
C GLY A 357 31.43 26.31 18.69
N ARG A 358 31.95 26.08 19.91
CA ARG A 358 32.31 24.74 20.39
C ARG A 358 31.76 24.46 21.78
N PRO A 359 31.31 23.22 22.07
CA PRO A 359 30.95 22.84 23.43
C PRO A 359 32.12 23.02 24.38
N THR A 360 31.90 23.73 25.48
CA THR A 360 32.89 23.88 26.55
C THR A 360 32.53 22.98 27.73
N GLY A 361 33.55 22.32 28.30
CA GLY A 361 33.40 21.42 29.44
C GLY A 361 33.46 22.08 30.81
N THR A 362 33.65 23.40 30.91
CA THR A 362 33.89 24.07 32.21
C THR A 362 32.63 24.44 32.98
N ASN A 363 31.49 24.52 32.31
CA ASN A 363 30.22 25.07 32.85
C ASN A 363 29.04 24.09 32.67
N THR A 364 29.34 22.81 32.53
CA THR A 364 28.37 21.73 32.33
C THR A 364 27.60 21.41 33.61
N PHE A 365 26.36 20.97 33.45
CA PHE A 365 25.52 20.53 34.56
C PHE A 365 26.15 19.35 35.30
N GLN A 366 26.05 19.37 36.63
CA GLN A 366 26.55 18.31 37.49
C GLN A 366 25.40 17.73 38.32
N GLY A 367 24.84 16.62 37.85
CA GLY A 367 23.67 16.01 38.47
C GLY A 367 22.81 15.23 37.48
N TYR A 368 21.55 15.04 37.85
CA TYR A 368 20.59 14.30 37.04
C TYR A 368 19.52 15.23 36.46
N ILE A 369 19.15 15.00 35.20
CA ILE A 369 17.99 15.64 34.56
C ILE A 369 17.02 14.52 34.21
N SER A 370 15.80 14.58 34.73
CA SER A 370 14.76 13.57 34.44
C SER A 370 13.91 13.96 33.25
N ARG A 371 13.58 15.25 33.11
CA ARG A 371 12.75 15.79 32.03
C ARG A 371 13.18 17.20 31.67
N LEU A 372 12.97 17.56 30.41
CA LEU A 372 13.15 18.91 29.89
C LEU A 372 12.11 19.21 28.82
N GLU A 373 11.42 20.32 28.93
CA GLU A 373 10.36 20.74 28.02
C GLU A 373 10.63 22.14 27.46
N ILE A 374 10.32 22.31 26.17
CA ILE A 374 10.49 23.55 25.41
C ILE A 374 9.14 23.92 24.80
N TRP A 375 8.68 25.14 25.06
CA TRP A 375 7.43 25.68 24.54
C TRP A 375 7.68 26.97 23.76
N ASN A 376 6.88 27.23 22.72
CA ASN A 376 6.88 28.48 21.96
C ASN A 376 5.80 29.47 22.44
N VAL A 377 5.30 29.25 23.66
CA VAL A 377 4.37 30.11 24.38
C VAL A 377 4.91 30.34 25.78
N ALA A 378 4.55 31.46 26.39
CA ALA A 378 4.77 31.69 27.82
C ALA A 378 3.64 31.03 28.60
N LEU A 379 3.95 29.99 29.37
CA LEU A 379 2.97 29.39 30.27
C LEU A 379 2.62 30.38 31.40
N ASP A 380 1.32 30.48 31.72
CA ASP A 380 0.88 31.23 32.89
C ASP A 380 1.19 30.48 34.19
N GLU A 381 1.09 31.16 35.34
CA GLU A 381 1.46 30.57 36.64
C GLU A 381 0.63 29.33 37.00
N VAL A 382 -0.63 29.25 36.57
CA VAL A 382 -1.52 28.13 36.88
C VAL A 382 -1.11 26.92 36.07
N THR A 383 -0.91 27.09 34.76
CA THR A 383 -0.43 26.02 33.88
C THR A 383 0.98 25.58 34.29
N MET A 384 1.88 26.51 34.62
CA MET A 384 3.23 26.18 35.09
C MET A 384 3.19 25.34 36.37
N LYS A 385 2.36 25.71 37.34
CA LYS A 385 2.22 24.95 38.59
C LYS A 385 1.67 23.54 38.38
N ALA A 386 0.72 23.37 37.47
CA ALA A 386 0.23 22.05 37.07
C ALA A 386 1.34 21.23 36.39
N GLN A 387 2.08 21.88 35.48
CA GLN A 387 3.13 21.27 34.68
C GLN A 387 4.33 20.76 35.51
N CYS A 388 4.66 21.42 36.63
CA CYS A 388 5.75 20.97 37.51
C CYS A 388 5.52 19.58 38.11
N ASN A 389 4.25 19.17 38.29
CA ASN A 389 3.89 17.91 38.94
C ASN A 389 3.45 16.81 37.96
N ALA A 390 3.24 17.15 36.68
CA ALA A 390 2.75 16.22 35.67
C ALA A 390 3.71 16.12 34.47
N THR A 391 3.48 15.14 33.59
CA THR A 391 4.08 15.09 32.24
C THR A 391 3.13 15.82 31.30
N PRO A 392 3.60 16.68 30.39
CA PRO A 392 2.69 17.37 29.48
C PRO A 392 2.03 16.38 28.53
N GLU A 393 0.81 16.68 28.09
CA GLU A 393 0.23 15.99 26.94
C GLU A 393 1.01 16.39 25.68
N ILE A 394 1.41 15.41 24.87
CA ILE A 394 2.28 15.62 23.68
C ILE A 394 1.66 16.62 22.68
N GLU A 395 0.33 16.73 22.66
CA GLU A 395 -0.45 17.63 21.79
C GLU A 395 -0.76 19.00 22.42
N SER A 396 -0.15 19.31 23.56
CA SER A 396 -0.41 20.59 24.25
C SER A 396 -0.06 21.75 23.32
N SER A 397 -0.99 22.68 23.15
CA SER A 397 -0.79 23.84 22.28
C SER A 397 0.46 24.62 22.72
N GLY A 398 1.41 24.75 21.79
CA GLY A 398 2.65 25.45 21.99
C GLY A 398 3.80 24.64 22.59
N LEU A 399 3.62 23.35 22.87
CA LEU A 399 4.73 22.44 23.19
C LEU A 399 5.54 22.18 21.91
N VAL A 400 6.83 22.51 21.92
CA VAL A 400 7.74 22.29 20.79
C VAL A 400 8.45 20.96 20.94
N GLU A 401 9.04 20.72 22.12
CA GLU A 401 9.72 19.46 22.44
C GLU A 401 9.54 19.08 23.91
N ALA A 402 9.40 17.78 24.16
CA ALA A 402 9.44 17.19 25.50
C ALA A 402 10.48 16.05 25.53
N PHE A 403 11.63 16.30 26.16
CA PHE A 403 12.68 15.29 26.36
C PHE A 403 12.44 14.55 27.67
N ASP A 404 12.11 13.26 27.57
CA ASP A 404 12.03 12.34 28.70
C ASP A 404 13.35 11.56 28.85
N PHE A 405 14.11 11.89 29.89
CA PHE A 405 15.36 11.21 30.23
C PHE A 405 15.15 10.04 31.18
N THR A 406 13.91 9.74 31.56
CA THR A 406 13.60 8.57 32.37
C THR A 406 13.57 7.28 31.55
N ASN A 407 13.67 7.39 30.22
CA ASN A 407 13.60 6.29 29.28
C ASN A 407 14.73 6.28 28.22
N ARG A 408 15.31 5.10 27.98
CA ARG A 408 16.07 4.72 26.78
C ARG A 408 15.18 4.18 25.64
N PRO A 409 15.58 4.30 24.36
CA PRO A 409 16.59 5.25 23.89
C PRO A 409 16.13 6.68 24.22
N ILE A 410 17.05 7.54 24.63
CA ILE A 410 16.72 8.92 25.01
C ILE A 410 16.34 9.69 23.75
N ARG A 411 15.10 10.18 23.73
CA ARG A 411 14.48 10.87 22.60
C ARG A 411 13.51 11.94 23.08
N SER A 412 13.10 12.82 22.17
CA SER A 412 11.88 13.60 22.36
C SER A 412 10.64 12.70 22.28
N GLU A 413 9.66 12.94 23.15
CA GLU A 413 8.32 12.33 23.11
C GLU A 413 7.43 12.95 22.02
N THR A 414 7.71 14.19 21.59
CA THR A 414 6.92 14.90 20.57
C THR A 414 7.38 14.54 19.17
N SER A 415 8.67 14.71 18.88
CA SER A 415 9.23 14.57 17.53
C SER A 415 9.99 13.26 17.30
N CYS A 416 10.12 12.41 18.34
CA CYS A 416 10.93 11.19 18.31
C CYS A 416 12.41 11.40 17.99
N VAL A 417 12.90 12.64 18.08
CA VAL A 417 14.28 13.03 17.79
C VAL A 417 15.24 12.42 18.79
N ALA A 418 16.33 11.83 18.30
CA ALA A 418 17.38 11.25 19.13
C ALA A 418 18.20 12.31 19.85
N VAL A 419 18.58 12.01 21.10
CA VAL A 419 19.52 12.84 21.86
C VAL A 419 20.85 12.09 21.96
N ALA A 420 21.90 12.70 21.41
CA ALA A 420 23.26 12.19 21.54
C ALA A 420 23.80 12.48 22.95
N LEU A 421 24.44 11.48 23.56
CA LEU A 421 25.12 11.62 24.85
C LEU A 421 26.62 11.81 24.61
N CYS A 422 27.17 12.94 25.06
CA CYS A 422 28.55 13.33 24.81
C CYS A 422 29.38 13.33 26.10
N ASP A 423 30.70 13.10 25.98
CA ASP A 423 31.69 13.23 27.06
C ASP A 423 31.34 12.50 28.38
N ASN A 424 30.88 11.25 28.26
CA ASN A 424 30.42 10.39 29.37
C ASN A 424 29.08 10.80 30.00
N ALA A 425 28.28 11.63 29.33
CA ALA A 425 26.85 11.66 29.60
C ALA A 425 26.32 10.22 29.51
N CYS A 426 25.63 9.78 30.54
CA CYS A 426 25.08 8.44 30.58
C CYS A 426 23.71 8.46 31.24
N PHE A 427 22.88 7.50 30.86
CA PHE A 427 21.67 7.24 31.59
C PHE A 427 21.99 6.35 32.78
N GLU A 428 21.64 6.81 33.97
CA GLU A 428 21.92 6.15 35.25
C GLU A 428 20.72 6.34 36.18
N GLU A 429 20.55 5.43 37.13
CA GLU A 429 19.46 5.48 38.09
C GLU A 429 19.98 6.08 39.40
N LEU A 430 19.40 7.21 39.81
CA LEU A 430 19.64 7.74 41.15
C LEU A 430 18.83 6.92 42.16
N LEU A 431 19.51 6.25 43.10
CA LEU A 431 18.86 5.49 44.17
C LEU A 431 18.70 6.37 45.41
N LEU A 432 17.48 6.43 45.93
CA LEU A 432 17.15 7.09 47.19
C LEU A 432 16.33 6.13 48.07
N PRO A 433 16.39 6.23 49.41
CA PRO A 433 15.49 5.46 50.27
C PRO A 433 14.02 5.68 49.91
N ALA A 434 13.24 4.60 49.79
CA ALA A 434 11.82 4.69 49.47
C ALA A 434 11.04 5.33 50.64
N PRO A 435 10.11 6.28 50.39
CA PRO A 435 9.28 6.84 51.46
C PRO A 435 8.46 5.77 52.18
N ALA A 436 8.28 5.92 53.49
CA ALA A 436 7.41 5.03 54.27
C ALA A 436 5.95 5.19 53.83
N GLY A 437 5.25 4.07 53.63
CA GLY A 437 3.86 4.04 53.16
C GLY A 437 3.72 4.20 51.64
N PHE A 438 4.82 4.21 50.90
CA PHE A 438 4.77 4.25 49.43
C PHE A 438 4.23 2.92 48.89
N SER A 439 3.30 3.00 47.94
CA SER A 439 2.86 1.88 47.11
C SER A 439 2.75 2.41 45.69
N GLU A 440 3.29 1.68 44.73
CA GLU A 440 3.00 1.99 43.34
C GLU A 440 1.51 1.72 43.03
N PRO A 441 0.88 2.52 42.16
CA PRO A 441 -0.51 2.30 41.77
C PRO A 441 -0.63 0.98 41.00
N THR A 442 -1.55 0.11 41.44
CA THR A 442 -1.89 -1.12 40.70
C THR A 442 -2.58 -0.74 39.39
N PRO A 443 -2.21 -1.31 38.23
CA PRO A 443 -2.91 -1.06 36.97
C PRO A 443 -4.39 -1.42 37.11
N VAL A 444 -5.29 -0.44 36.96
CA VAL A 444 -6.74 -0.67 37.03
C VAL A 444 -7.20 -1.27 35.71
N ALA A 445 -7.79 -2.46 35.74
CA ALA A 445 -8.43 -3.05 34.57
C ALA A 445 -9.59 -2.14 34.09
N VAL A 446 -9.59 -1.75 32.82
CA VAL A 446 -10.67 -0.94 32.24
C VAL A 446 -11.96 -1.76 32.23
N ASP A 447 -12.95 -1.30 32.99
CA ASP A 447 -14.34 -1.80 33.00
C ASP A 447 -15.20 -0.94 32.07
N TYR A 448 -15.77 -1.55 31.04
CA TYR A 448 -16.65 -0.88 30.06
C TYR A 448 -18.14 -0.94 30.45
N GLY A 449 -18.48 -1.50 31.62
CA GLY A 449 -19.85 -1.53 32.16
C GLY A 449 -20.84 -2.31 31.29
N VAL A 450 -20.39 -3.41 30.68
CA VAL A 450 -21.21 -4.30 29.84
C VAL A 450 -21.48 -5.60 30.59
N ASP A 451 -22.74 -6.05 30.58
CA ASP A 451 -23.13 -7.32 31.19
C ASP A 451 -22.47 -8.51 30.49
N MET A 452 -21.75 -9.33 31.25
CA MET A 452 -21.06 -10.52 30.76
C MET A 452 -22.01 -11.58 30.21
N GLU A 453 -23.27 -11.61 30.63
CA GLU A 453 -24.25 -12.54 30.06
C GLU A 453 -24.62 -12.17 28.62
N TRP A 454 -24.71 -10.87 28.33
CA TRP A 454 -24.89 -10.37 26.95
C TRP A 454 -23.69 -10.74 26.07
N VAL A 455 -22.46 -10.64 26.59
CA VAL A 455 -21.23 -11.03 25.88
C VAL A 455 -21.26 -12.52 25.49
N ARG A 456 -21.69 -13.40 26.42
CA ARG A 456 -21.84 -14.84 26.16
C ARG A 456 -22.87 -15.12 25.06
N GLN A 457 -24.00 -14.43 25.07
CA GLN A 457 -25.04 -14.57 24.04
C GLN A 457 -24.54 -14.15 22.66
N MET A 458 -23.77 -13.06 22.55
CA MET A 458 -23.21 -12.63 21.26
C MET A 458 -22.18 -13.63 20.73
N ARG A 459 -21.34 -14.21 21.59
CA ARG A 459 -20.38 -15.26 21.18
C ARG A 459 -21.09 -16.48 20.58
N GLN A 460 -22.22 -16.92 21.15
CA GLN A 460 -22.97 -18.07 20.64
C GLN A 460 -23.56 -17.86 19.24
N LYS A 461 -23.72 -16.61 18.80
CA LYS A 461 -24.20 -16.27 17.45
C LYS A 461 -23.10 -16.31 16.38
N VAL A 462 -21.83 -16.42 16.77
CA VAL A 462 -20.70 -16.44 15.85
C VAL A 462 -20.46 -17.87 15.35
N ASP A 463 -20.60 -18.10 14.05
CA ASP A 463 -20.22 -19.36 13.40
C ASP A 463 -18.72 -19.35 13.05
N PHE A 464 -17.90 -19.88 13.95
CA PHE A 464 -16.46 -20.00 13.74
C PHE A 464 -16.07 -20.98 12.61
N GLU A 465 -16.94 -21.93 12.24
CA GLU A 465 -16.69 -22.83 11.11
C GLU A 465 -16.96 -22.16 9.76
N GLU A 466 -17.95 -21.27 9.70
CA GLU A 466 -18.21 -20.44 8.52
C GLU A 466 -17.07 -19.45 8.25
N LEU A 467 -16.55 -18.77 9.28
CA LEU A 467 -15.35 -17.93 9.19
C LEU A 467 -14.15 -18.72 8.64
N ALA A 468 -14.01 -19.99 9.05
CA ALA A 468 -12.97 -20.89 8.54
C ALA A 468 -13.22 -21.40 7.10
N ARG A 469 -14.47 -21.38 6.61
CA ARG A 469 -14.83 -21.68 5.21
C ARG A 469 -14.59 -20.48 4.30
N GLU A 470 -14.94 -19.26 4.72
CA GLU A 470 -14.66 -18.02 3.96
C GLU A 470 -13.17 -17.83 3.70
N ARG A 471 -12.31 -18.24 4.64
CA ARG A 471 -10.85 -18.37 4.47
C ARG A 471 -10.44 -19.07 3.17
N LYS A 472 -11.10 -20.19 2.82
CA LYS A 472 -10.81 -20.95 1.59
C LYS A 472 -11.30 -20.24 0.33
N ARG A 473 -12.24 -19.30 0.45
CA ARG A 473 -12.80 -18.56 -0.69
C ARG A 473 -12.03 -17.28 -0.98
N LEU A 474 -11.68 -16.51 0.05
CA LEU A 474 -11.03 -15.19 -0.08
C LEU A 474 -9.52 -15.27 -0.40
N PHE A 475 -8.83 -16.31 0.08
CA PHE A 475 -7.36 -16.42 -0.03
C PHE A 475 -6.88 -17.62 -0.87
N ALA A 476 -7.74 -18.25 -1.67
CA ALA A 476 -7.33 -19.33 -2.55
C ALA A 476 -6.79 -18.80 -3.89
N SER A 477 -5.46 -18.70 -4.00
CA SER A 477 -4.84 -19.16 -5.25
C SER A 477 -5.19 -20.65 -5.37
N LYS A 478 -5.90 -21.04 -6.43
CA LYS A 478 -6.13 -22.45 -6.75
C LYS A 478 -4.78 -23.19 -6.60
N ASP A 479 -4.76 -24.21 -5.73
CA ASP A 479 -3.68 -25.18 -5.51
C ASP A 479 -2.63 -24.95 -4.40
N ASN A 480 -2.76 -23.96 -3.50
CA ASN A 480 -1.77 -23.83 -2.42
C ASN A 480 -2.32 -23.74 -1.00
N ASP A 481 -1.72 -24.48 -0.07
CA ASP A 481 -2.09 -24.60 1.35
C ASP A 481 -1.57 -23.43 2.21
N GLY A 482 -1.34 -22.27 1.58
CA GLY A 482 -0.77 -21.06 2.18
C GLY A 482 0.76 -21.10 2.33
N THR A 483 1.44 -22.12 1.81
CA THR A 483 2.89 -22.29 2.01
C THR A 483 3.73 -21.37 1.13
N GLU A 484 3.31 -21.06 -0.10
CA GLU A 484 4.01 -20.06 -0.94
C GLU A 484 3.89 -18.64 -0.39
N GLU A 485 2.73 -18.25 0.15
CA GLU A 485 2.56 -16.96 0.83
C GLU A 485 3.51 -16.86 2.03
N LEU A 486 3.69 -17.97 2.77
CA LEU A 486 4.63 -18.07 3.88
C LEU A 486 6.09 -18.00 3.43
N GLU A 487 6.48 -18.68 2.35
CA GLU A 487 7.84 -18.60 1.80
C GLU A 487 8.18 -17.18 1.31
N MET A 488 7.17 -16.47 0.81
CA MET A 488 7.30 -15.05 0.43
C MET A 488 7.44 -14.14 1.66
N ILE A 489 6.71 -14.41 2.74
CA ILE A 489 6.82 -13.72 4.05
C ILE A 489 8.22 -13.94 4.68
N LEU A 490 8.74 -15.16 4.57
CA LEU A 490 10.01 -15.60 5.13
C LEU A 490 11.22 -15.06 4.36
N GLY A 491 11.05 -14.76 3.07
CA GLY A 491 12.17 -14.49 2.17
C GLY A 491 13.04 -15.72 1.86
N PHE A 492 12.58 -16.93 2.25
CA PHE A 492 13.26 -18.20 1.98
C PHE A 492 12.26 -19.37 1.86
N LYS A 493 12.67 -20.45 1.16
CA LYS A 493 11.83 -21.65 0.96
C LYS A 493 11.85 -22.59 2.16
N LEU A 494 10.70 -23.16 2.49
CA LEU A 494 10.55 -24.13 3.58
C LEU A 494 11.01 -25.52 3.13
N THR A 495 11.69 -26.25 4.01
CA THR A 495 12.07 -27.65 3.77
C THR A 495 10.87 -28.59 3.89
N GLU A 496 10.93 -29.75 3.21
CA GLU A 496 9.84 -30.76 3.21
C GLU A 496 9.48 -31.23 4.63
N LYS A 497 10.47 -31.37 5.51
CA LYS A 497 10.28 -31.73 6.92
C LYS A 497 9.51 -30.65 7.69
N GLN A 498 9.74 -29.37 7.38
CA GLN A 498 9.01 -28.24 7.98
C GLN A 498 7.56 -28.18 7.47
N ARG A 499 7.34 -28.44 6.17
CA ARG A 499 6.00 -28.52 5.57
C ARG A 499 5.13 -29.61 6.23
N GLN A 500 5.70 -30.79 6.46
CA GLN A 500 5.00 -31.90 7.11
C GLN A 500 4.64 -31.60 8.59
N LEU A 501 5.55 -30.96 9.33
CA LEU A 501 5.32 -30.54 10.72
C LEU A 501 4.21 -29.47 10.84
N LEU A 502 4.19 -28.52 9.90
CA LEU A 502 3.13 -27.51 9.75
C LEU A 502 1.76 -28.15 9.48
N ALA A 503 1.69 -29.12 8.56
CA ALA A 503 0.46 -29.83 8.24
C ALA A 503 -0.08 -30.68 9.41
N GLN A 504 0.83 -31.26 10.22
CA GLN A 504 0.47 -32.07 11.38
C GLN A 504 -0.06 -31.20 12.54
N ARG A 505 0.63 -30.12 12.91
CA ARG A 505 0.18 -29.22 13.99
C ARG A 505 -1.09 -28.43 13.67
N ARG A 506 -1.37 -28.16 12.38
CA ARG A 506 -2.66 -27.59 11.95
C ARG A 506 -3.87 -28.50 12.25
N LYS A 507 -3.64 -29.80 12.50
CA LYS A 507 -4.69 -30.78 12.86
C LYS A 507 -4.87 -30.93 14.38
N ASP A 508 -3.82 -30.70 15.17
CA ASP A 508 -3.87 -30.71 16.64
C ASP A 508 -4.43 -29.38 17.16
N ASN A 509 -5.75 -29.29 17.18
CA ASN A 509 -6.54 -28.07 17.38
C ASN A 509 -6.58 -27.55 18.84
N THR A 510 -5.61 -27.91 19.68
CA THR A 510 -5.64 -27.73 21.16
C THR A 510 -4.94 -26.46 21.68
N HIS A 511 -4.20 -25.71 20.86
CA HIS A 511 -3.31 -24.64 21.34
C HIS A 511 -3.76 -23.19 21.01
N ARG A 512 -5.00 -22.97 20.57
CA ARG A 512 -5.50 -21.63 20.17
C ARG A 512 -6.20 -20.82 21.25
N ARG A 513 -5.96 -21.09 22.55
CA ARG A 513 -6.73 -20.48 23.66
C ARG A 513 -6.85 -18.95 23.55
N ASN A 514 -5.78 -18.28 23.10
CA ASN A 514 -5.71 -16.82 23.05
C ASN A 514 -5.59 -16.22 21.63
N ALA A 515 -5.83 -16.96 20.56
CA ALA A 515 -5.80 -16.43 19.19
C ALA A 515 -7.05 -15.57 18.89
N LEU A 516 -6.88 -14.37 18.32
CA LEU A 516 -8.00 -13.52 17.88
C LEU A 516 -8.68 -14.15 16.66
N LEU A 517 -9.90 -14.67 16.85
CA LEU A 517 -10.68 -15.37 15.82
C LEU A 517 -11.66 -14.45 15.09
N GLY A 518 -12.04 -13.33 15.70
CA GLY A 518 -13.05 -12.43 15.16
C GLY A 518 -13.18 -11.17 16.00
N VAL A 519 -13.64 -10.08 15.40
CA VAL A 519 -14.20 -8.94 16.12
C VAL A 519 -15.62 -8.74 15.62
N THR A 520 -16.55 -8.48 16.53
CA THR A 520 -17.92 -8.11 16.17
C THR A 520 -18.27 -6.73 16.72
N HIS A 521 -19.05 -6.00 15.93
CA HIS A 521 -19.46 -4.63 16.17
C HIS A 521 -20.97 -4.60 16.43
N HIS A 522 -21.38 -4.08 17.59
CA HIS A 522 -22.77 -3.99 18.03
C HIS A 522 -23.15 -2.56 18.44
N LEU A 523 -24.45 -2.26 18.38
CA LEU A 523 -25.04 -1.02 18.91
C LEU A 523 -25.90 -1.38 20.13
N LEU A 524 -25.58 -0.84 21.30
CA LEU A 524 -26.28 -1.09 22.56
C LEU A 524 -26.65 0.25 23.22
N ASN A 525 -27.96 0.55 23.29
CA ASN A 525 -28.48 1.75 23.97
C ASN A 525 -27.79 3.08 23.58
N ALA A 526 -27.48 3.27 22.29
CA ALA A 526 -26.75 4.41 21.73
C ALA A 526 -25.22 4.43 21.96
N ASP A 527 -24.65 3.33 22.42
CA ASP A 527 -23.20 3.10 22.42
C ASP A 527 -22.81 2.07 21.38
N TYR A 528 -21.73 2.34 20.66
CA TYR A 528 -21.04 1.31 19.89
C TYR A 528 -20.22 0.43 20.83
N VAL A 529 -20.29 -0.89 20.64
CA VAL A 529 -19.55 -1.90 21.43
C VAL A 529 -18.80 -2.83 20.49
N LEU A 530 -17.48 -2.89 20.65
CA LEU A 530 -16.63 -3.84 19.95
C LEU A 530 -16.30 -5.04 20.86
N LEU A 531 -16.53 -6.24 20.34
CA LEU A 531 -16.25 -7.51 21.00
C LEU A 531 -15.17 -8.27 20.26
N ALA A 532 -14.05 -8.57 20.93
CA ALA A 532 -13.05 -9.51 20.41
C ALA A 532 -13.40 -10.94 20.83
N HIS A 533 -13.40 -11.86 19.87
CA HIS A 533 -13.64 -13.27 20.05
C HIS A 533 -12.34 -14.05 19.99
N TYR A 534 -11.97 -14.69 21.09
CA TYR A 534 -10.81 -15.57 21.21
C TYR A 534 -11.22 -17.04 21.20
N GLY A 535 -10.25 -17.95 21.28
CA GLY A 535 -10.47 -19.41 21.22
C GLY A 535 -11.48 -19.92 22.24
N GLU A 536 -11.38 -19.49 23.50
CA GLU A 536 -12.25 -19.99 24.57
C GLU A 536 -13.30 -18.96 25.04
N GLU A 537 -13.07 -17.66 24.82
CA GLU A 537 -13.92 -16.60 25.37
C GLU A 537 -14.07 -15.37 24.48
N SER A 538 -14.85 -14.39 24.91
CA SER A 538 -15.03 -13.11 24.22
C SER A 538 -15.01 -11.97 25.22
N GLN A 539 -14.39 -10.86 24.84
CA GLN A 539 -14.22 -9.71 25.70
C GLN A 539 -14.64 -8.42 24.99
N VAL A 540 -15.13 -7.47 25.78
CA VAL A 540 -15.32 -6.10 25.32
C VAL A 540 -13.96 -5.43 25.21
N ILE A 541 -13.66 -4.93 24.02
CA ILE A 541 -12.38 -4.25 23.74
C ILE A 541 -12.54 -2.74 23.66
N TYR A 542 -13.75 -2.24 23.36
CA TYR A 542 -14.02 -0.82 23.29
C TYR A 542 -15.52 -0.54 23.41
N ARG A 543 -15.86 0.61 24.01
CA ARG A 543 -17.21 1.17 24.08
C ARG A 543 -17.13 2.68 23.97
N CYS A 544 -17.93 3.29 23.10
CA CYS A 544 -18.08 4.74 23.00
C CYS A 544 -19.50 5.11 22.59
N HIS A 545 -19.91 6.34 22.90
CA HIS A 545 -21.22 6.83 22.48
C HIS A 545 -21.22 7.18 20.98
N VAL A 546 -22.35 6.99 20.28
CA VAL A 546 -22.47 7.24 18.83
C VAL A 546 -22.15 8.67 18.38
N SER A 547 -22.14 9.63 19.32
CA SER A 547 -21.77 11.03 19.04
C SER A 547 -20.27 11.29 19.04
N GLU A 548 -19.47 10.38 19.60
CA GLU A 548 -18.02 10.56 19.77
C GLU A 548 -17.25 10.16 18.51
N ILE A 549 -17.69 9.09 17.84
CA ILE A 549 -17.03 8.51 16.66
C ILE A 549 -18.12 8.01 15.71
N ASP A 550 -18.01 8.31 14.41
CA ASP A 550 -18.93 7.77 13.41
C ASP A 550 -18.65 6.28 13.11
N ASP A 551 -19.67 5.54 12.64
CA ASP A 551 -19.58 4.10 12.37
C ASP A 551 -18.40 3.72 11.47
N CYS A 552 -18.05 4.57 10.50
CA CYS A 552 -17.00 4.28 9.54
C CYS A 552 -15.60 4.53 10.09
N GLN A 553 -15.43 5.57 10.91
CA GLN A 553 -14.23 5.72 11.71
C GLN A 553 -14.05 4.54 12.67
N LEU A 554 -15.12 4.10 13.33
CA LEU A 554 -15.06 2.98 14.26
C LEU A 554 -14.72 1.65 13.57
N ARG A 555 -15.26 1.37 12.38
CA ARG A 555 -14.88 0.21 11.57
C ARG A 555 -13.43 0.26 11.09
N LEU A 556 -12.89 1.45 10.87
CA LEU A 556 -11.48 1.60 10.55
C LEU A 556 -10.59 1.35 11.77
N ILE A 557 -11.01 1.80 12.96
CA ILE A 557 -10.38 1.46 14.24
C ILE A 557 -10.45 -0.05 14.50
N GLU A 558 -11.58 -0.70 14.20
CA GLU A 558 -11.76 -2.15 14.28
C GLU A 558 -10.73 -2.89 13.41
N LEU A 559 -10.51 -2.45 12.16
CA LEU A 559 -9.49 -3.01 11.26
C LEU A 559 -8.08 -2.89 11.83
N LEU A 560 -7.73 -1.71 12.33
CA LEU A 560 -6.43 -1.47 12.93
C LEU A 560 -6.24 -2.30 14.21
N PHE A 561 -7.29 -2.44 15.03
CA PHE A 561 -7.28 -3.32 16.18
C PHE A 561 -7.11 -4.78 15.79
N ILE A 562 -7.84 -5.28 14.79
CA ILE A 562 -7.70 -6.68 14.35
C ILE A 562 -6.26 -6.94 13.94
N LEU A 563 -5.67 -6.04 13.15
CA LEU A 563 -4.28 -6.16 12.73
C LEU A 563 -3.34 -6.20 13.95
N ILE A 564 -3.45 -5.22 14.84
CA ILE A 564 -2.49 -5.03 15.92
C ILE A 564 -2.76 -6.00 17.09
N GLY A 565 -3.98 -6.03 17.60
CA GLY A 565 -4.44 -6.95 18.63
C GLY A 565 -4.32 -8.41 18.22
N GLY A 566 -4.54 -8.73 16.94
CA GLY A 566 -4.30 -10.08 16.39
C GLY A 566 -2.83 -10.44 16.33
N MET A 567 -1.93 -9.52 15.93
CA MET A 567 -0.48 -9.73 16.00
C MET A 567 0.00 -9.94 17.44
N VAL A 568 -0.49 -9.14 18.39
CA VAL A 568 -0.14 -9.26 19.82
C VAL A 568 -0.61 -10.60 20.39
N SER A 569 -1.85 -10.96 20.11
CA SER A 569 -2.41 -12.27 20.45
C SER A 569 -1.60 -13.42 19.83
N ALA A 570 -1.21 -13.32 18.56
CA ALA A 570 -0.48 -14.36 17.84
C ALA A 570 0.96 -14.57 18.32
N LEU A 571 1.63 -13.49 18.73
CA LEU A 571 3.03 -13.52 19.13
C LEU A 571 3.20 -13.83 20.63
N PHE A 572 2.21 -13.48 21.46
CA PHE A 572 2.36 -13.49 22.92
C PHE A 572 1.22 -14.16 23.68
N GLY A 573 0.11 -14.52 23.02
CA GLY A 573 -1.05 -15.08 23.71
C GLY A 573 -1.77 -14.07 24.59
N ILE A 574 -1.54 -12.77 24.42
CA ILE A 574 -2.12 -11.71 25.25
C ILE A 574 -3.38 -11.14 24.58
N LYS A 575 -4.43 -10.94 25.37
CA LYS A 575 -5.68 -10.30 24.95
C LYS A 575 -5.56 -8.79 25.13
N THR A 576 -6.05 -8.02 24.16
CA THR A 576 -5.82 -6.56 24.11
C THR A 576 -7.12 -5.78 24.21
N LYS A 577 -7.09 -4.63 24.90
CA LYS A 577 -8.23 -3.71 25.07
C LYS A 577 -7.86 -2.30 24.60
N LEU A 578 -8.80 -1.58 24.00
CA LEU A 578 -8.59 -0.21 23.54
C LEU A 578 -9.04 0.80 24.60
N ASN A 579 -8.16 1.71 24.98
CA ASN A 579 -8.55 2.92 25.70
C ASN A 579 -8.69 4.11 24.75
N ASP A 580 -9.25 5.21 25.24
CA ASP A 580 -9.47 6.42 24.44
C ASP A 580 -8.18 7.01 23.87
N LYS A 581 -7.05 6.84 24.59
CA LYS A 581 -5.72 7.24 24.10
C LYS A 581 -5.31 6.44 22.86
N ALA A 582 -5.46 5.12 22.88
CA ALA A 582 -5.17 4.24 21.75
C ALA A 582 -6.07 4.53 20.55
N VAL A 583 -7.36 4.77 20.79
CA VAL A 583 -8.32 5.13 19.74
C VAL A 583 -7.97 6.46 19.11
N ARG A 584 -7.67 7.48 19.92
CA ARG A 584 -7.25 8.78 19.41
C ARG A 584 -5.95 8.70 18.61
N TYR A 585 -4.97 7.93 19.08
CA TYR A 585 -3.71 7.71 18.37
C TYR A 585 -3.92 6.99 17.03
N MET A 586 -4.80 5.98 16.97
CA MET A 586 -5.18 5.36 15.69
C MET A 586 -5.77 6.38 14.73
N THR A 587 -6.71 7.19 15.20
CA THR A 587 -7.43 8.17 14.38
C THR A 587 -6.54 9.27 13.84
N VAL A 588 -5.63 9.81 14.67
CA VAL A 588 -4.79 10.95 14.30
C VAL A 588 -3.54 10.48 13.52
N SER A 589 -2.86 9.45 14.02
CA SER A 589 -1.48 9.15 13.64
C SER A 589 -1.34 7.95 12.70
N ILE A 590 -2.34 7.06 12.65
CA ILE A 590 -2.24 5.80 11.88
C ILE A 590 -3.07 5.85 10.61
N ILE A 591 -4.32 6.30 10.70
CA ILE A 591 -5.25 6.31 9.58
C ILE A 591 -4.67 7.08 8.37
N ASN A 592 -3.94 8.17 8.62
CA ASN A 592 -3.39 9.02 7.56
C ASN A 592 -2.05 8.53 6.96
N LEU A 593 -1.51 7.41 7.42
CA LEU A 593 -0.26 6.87 6.88
C LEU A 593 -0.44 6.38 5.45
N ALA A 594 0.53 6.69 4.58
CA ALA A 594 0.49 6.30 3.17
C ALA A 594 0.32 4.78 2.97
N SER A 595 0.95 3.97 3.82
CA SER A 595 0.84 2.51 3.82
C SER A 595 -0.57 2.01 4.13
N VAL A 596 -1.24 2.63 5.12
CA VAL A 596 -2.65 2.37 5.44
C VAL A 596 -3.53 2.79 4.27
N GLN A 597 -3.30 3.98 3.71
CA GLN A 597 -4.07 4.50 2.57
C GLN A 597 -3.94 3.61 1.32
N VAL A 598 -2.76 3.05 1.04
CA VAL A 598 -2.53 2.10 -0.06
C VAL A 598 -3.34 0.82 0.12
N ILE A 599 -3.47 0.33 1.35
CA ILE A 599 -4.28 -0.88 1.61
C ILE A 599 -5.76 -0.57 1.54
N MET A 600 -6.18 0.58 2.07
CA MET A 600 -7.56 1.05 1.94
C MET A 600 -7.94 1.34 0.48
N ALA A 601 -6.96 1.60 -0.39
CA ALA A 601 -7.12 1.75 -1.83
C ALA A 601 -7.25 0.42 -2.59
N ALA A 602 -6.77 -0.70 -2.02
CA ALA A 602 -6.77 -1.99 -2.71
C ALA A 602 -8.18 -2.55 -2.95
N GLY A 603 -9.20 -2.08 -2.21
CA GLY A 603 -10.58 -2.57 -2.33
C GLY A 603 -10.67 -4.10 -2.32
N ASN A 604 -11.53 -4.69 -3.15
CA ASN A 604 -11.72 -6.15 -3.23
C ASN A 604 -10.51 -6.93 -3.79
N THR A 605 -9.41 -6.25 -4.17
CA THR A 605 -8.19 -6.90 -4.68
C THR A 605 -7.12 -7.12 -3.60
N LEU A 606 -7.42 -6.77 -2.34
CA LEU A 606 -6.51 -6.96 -1.21
C LEU A 606 -6.05 -8.41 -1.09
N LYS A 607 -4.73 -8.62 -1.15
CA LYS A 607 -4.08 -9.91 -0.93
C LYS A 607 -3.63 -10.06 0.51
N GLY A 608 -3.62 -11.27 1.04
CA GLY A 608 -3.14 -11.56 2.40
C GLY A 608 -1.73 -11.04 2.67
N ALA A 609 -0.84 -11.12 1.66
CA ALA A 609 0.52 -10.58 1.71
C ALA A 609 0.58 -9.06 2.02
N GLN A 610 -0.38 -8.27 1.55
CA GLN A 610 -0.42 -6.83 1.77
C GLN A 610 -0.75 -6.49 3.23
N VAL A 611 -1.61 -7.28 3.88
CA VAL A 611 -1.94 -7.14 5.31
C VAL A 611 -0.69 -7.32 6.17
N TYR A 612 0.16 -8.31 5.83
CA TYR A 612 1.42 -8.53 6.55
C TYR A 612 2.46 -7.43 6.29
N GLN A 613 2.54 -6.95 5.05
CA GLN A 613 3.41 -5.84 4.68
C GLN A 613 3.05 -4.58 5.47
N LEU A 614 1.76 -4.31 5.70
CA LEU A 614 1.31 -3.23 6.58
C LEU A 614 1.82 -3.38 8.01
N GLY A 615 1.67 -4.57 8.59
CA GLY A 615 2.18 -4.84 9.94
C GLY A 615 3.68 -4.58 10.05
N LYS A 616 4.45 -4.95 9.00
CA LYS A 616 5.89 -4.68 8.91
C LYS A 616 6.20 -3.18 8.79
N GLU A 617 5.45 -2.44 7.98
CA GLU A 617 5.63 -1.00 7.79
C GLU A 617 5.27 -0.21 9.05
N LEU A 618 4.13 -0.52 9.69
CA LEU A 618 3.73 0.08 10.96
C LEU A 618 4.73 -0.21 12.08
N SER A 619 5.36 -1.38 12.06
CA SER A 619 6.47 -1.71 12.96
C SER A 619 7.72 -0.87 12.65
N GLY A 620 8.10 -0.77 11.37
CA GLY A 620 9.26 0.02 10.93
C GLY A 620 9.13 1.52 11.21
N LEU A 621 7.90 2.06 11.18
CA LEU A 621 7.60 3.45 11.53
C LEU A 621 7.51 3.70 13.05
N GLY A 622 7.67 2.65 13.89
CA GLY A 622 7.55 2.78 15.35
C GLY A 622 6.12 2.96 15.86
N VAL A 623 5.12 2.89 14.99
CA VAL A 623 3.70 3.11 15.33
C VAL A 623 3.16 1.99 16.21
N LEU A 624 3.52 0.75 15.88
CA LEU A 624 3.11 -0.44 16.61
C LEU A 624 3.60 -0.40 18.07
N LYS A 625 4.79 0.17 18.27
CA LYS A 625 5.40 0.40 19.59
C LYS A 625 4.56 1.36 20.44
N GLU A 626 4.15 2.50 19.88
CA GLU A 626 3.36 3.49 20.61
C GLU A 626 1.95 3.00 20.94
N LEU A 627 1.31 2.30 20.00
CA LEU A 627 -0.02 1.74 20.23
C LEU A 627 -0.01 0.63 21.30
N LEU A 628 1.06 -0.17 21.34
CA LEU A 628 1.27 -1.15 22.40
C LEU A 628 1.38 -0.51 23.79
N LYS A 629 2.10 0.60 23.93
CA LYS A 629 2.16 1.34 25.21
C LYS A 629 0.77 1.79 25.69
N MET A 630 -0.15 2.03 24.76
CA MET A 630 -1.49 2.52 25.06
C MET A 630 -2.48 1.38 25.31
N VAL A 631 -2.37 0.26 24.59
CA VAL A 631 -3.34 -0.86 24.59
C VAL A 631 -2.97 -1.96 25.59
N VAL A 632 -1.69 -2.05 25.94
CA VAL A 632 -1.18 -3.04 26.88
C VAL A 632 -0.25 -2.34 27.87
N VAL A 633 -0.52 -2.50 29.17
CA VAL A 633 0.34 -1.97 30.23
C VAL A 633 1.61 -2.82 30.28
N LEU A 634 2.53 -2.61 29.34
CA LEU A 634 3.71 -3.45 29.15
C LEU A 634 5.00 -2.71 29.45
N GLY A 635 5.87 -3.41 30.18
CA GLY A 635 7.27 -3.05 30.39
C GLY A 635 8.03 -2.75 29.09
N PHE A 636 8.98 -1.81 29.09
CA PHE A 636 9.82 -1.44 27.93
C PHE A 636 10.58 -2.65 27.36
N TRP A 637 10.86 -3.66 28.17
CA TRP A 637 11.46 -4.91 27.74
C TRP A 637 10.50 -5.89 27.11
N ALA A 638 9.22 -5.86 27.49
CA ALA A 638 8.18 -6.52 26.73
C ALA A 638 8.11 -5.90 25.33
N LEU A 639 8.28 -4.58 25.21
CA LEU A 639 8.30 -3.81 23.96
C LEU A 639 9.58 -4.03 23.12
N LEU A 640 10.74 -4.17 23.77
CA LEU A 640 12.02 -4.44 23.10
C LEU A 640 12.17 -5.92 22.70
N ARG A 641 11.67 -6.85 23.53
CA ARG A 641 11.55 -8.28 23.20
C ARG A 641 10.40 -8.53 22.24
N PHE A 642 9.39 -7.67 22.21
CA PHE A 642 8.38 -7.58 21.15
C PHE A 642 9.05 -7.23 19.81
N LEU A 643 9.88 -6.19 19.76
CA LEU A 643 10.67 -5.84 18.57
C LEU A 643 11.67 -6.95 18.19
N ALA A 644 12.32 -7.58 19.17
CA ALA A 644 13.25 -8.69 18.93
C ALA A 644 12.53 -9.97 18.46
N LYS A 645 11.35 -10.28 19.00
CA LYS A 645 10.52 -11.42 18.58
C LYS A 645 9.91 -11.16 17.21
N VAL A 646 9.45 -9.95 16.90
CA VAL A 646 9.09 -9.54 15.54
C VAL A 646 10.28 -9.74 14.58
N VAL A 647 11.48 -9.29 14.95
CA VAL A 647 12.72 -9.50 14.15
C VAL A 647 13.09 -10.98 14.03
N LEU A 648 13.00 -11.78 15.10
CA LEU A 648 13.30 -13.23 15.11
C LEU A 648 12.23 -14.07 14.40
N THR A 649 10.98 -13.63 14.42
CA THR A 649 9.85 -14.08 13.61
C THR A 649 9.91 -13.57 12.17
N PHE A 650 10.93 -12.77 11.81
CA PHE A 650 11.34 -12.57 10.41
C PHE A 650 12.68 -13.28 10.09
N LEU A 651 13.36 -13.91 11.07
CA LEU A 651 14.68 -14.56 10.92
C LEU A 651 14.72 -16.11 11.06
N GLY A 652 13.74 -16.78 11.66
CA GLY A 652 13.50 -18.22 11.43
C GLY A 652 13.32 -19.14 12.65
N VAL A 653 13.32 -18.64 13.89
CA VAL A 653 13.30 -19.46 15.13
C VAL A 653 11.92 -19.57 15.80
N GLY A 654 11.31 -20.78 15.92
CA GLY A 654 10.08 -21.09 16.73
C GLY A 654 8.64 -20.87 16.14
N TRP A 655 8.34 -21.21 14.88
CA TRP A 655 7.34 -20.46 14.08
C TRP A 655 5.89 -20.97 13.95
N VAL A 656 5.57 -22.21 14.29
CA VAL A 656 4.35 -22.84 13.73
C VAL A 656 3.04 -22.26 14.29
N ASP A 657 2.96 -22.01 15.60
CA ASP A 657 1.73 -21.57 16.27
C ASP A 657 1.48 -20.06 16.07
N THR A 658 2.55 -19.27 16.00
CA THR A 658 2.52 -17.85 15.64
C THR A 658 2.08 -17.65 14.21
N ILE A 659 2.58 -18.44 13.25
CA ILE A 659 2.12 -18.40 11.85
C ILE A 659 0.62 -18.68 11.77
N ALA A 660 0.14 -19.71 12.47
CA ALA A 660 -1.28 -20.08 12.44
C ALA A 660 -2.19 -18.97 12.98
N SER A 661 -1.71 -18.23 13.99
CA SER A 661 -2.43 -17.12 14.62
C SER A 661 -2.34 -15.81 13.80
N LEU A 662 -1.21 -15.57 13.12
CA LEU A 662 -1.07 -14.48 12.15
C LEU A 662 -1.96 -14.72 10.92
N ALA A 663 -2.08 -15.97 10.46
CA ALA A 663 -3.03 -16.35 9.43
C ALA A 663 -4.48 -16.12 9.87
N ALA A 664 -4.83 -16.44 11.13
CA ALA A 664 -6.14 -16.12 11.69
C ALA A 664 -6.40 -14.60 11.68
N THR A 665 -5.39 -13.80 12.06
CA THR A 665 -5.46 -12.33 12.05
C THR A 665 -5.73 -11.76 10.66
N ALA A 666 -5.00 -12.24 9.63
CA ALA A 666 -5.20 -11.78 8.26
C ALA A 666 -6.61 -12.12 7.72
N ILE A 667 -7.19 -13.24 8.16
CA ILE A 667 -8.57 -13.64 7.80
C ILE A 667 -9.56 -12.70 8.46
N THR A 668 -9.44 -12.51 9.78
CA THR A 668 -10.30 -11.60 10.53
C THR A 668 -10.25 -10.19 9.93
N PHE A 669 -9.05 -9.75 9.52
CA PHE A 669 -8.86 -8.47 8.84
C PHE A 669 -9.59 -8.45 7.51
N GLY A 670 -9.43 -9.48 6.67
CA GLY A 670 -10.09 -9.56 5.36
C GLY A 670 -11.62 -9.50 5.45
N ILE A 671 -12.22 -10.20 6.42
CA ILE A 671 -13.67 -10.22 6.64
C ILE A 671 -14.17 -8.85 7.10
N ALA A 672 -13.53 -8.26 8.12
CA ALA A 672 -13.85 -6.91 8.57
C ALA A 672 -13.61 -5.87 7.46
N TYR A 673 -12.62 -6.09 6.61
CA TYR A 673 -12.27 -5.17 5.53
C TYR A 673 -13.30 -5.19 4.40
N VAL A 674 -13.81 -6.37 4.03
CA VAL A 674 -14.94 -6.50 3.10
C VAL A 674 -16.17 -5.78 3.66
N ALA A 675 -16.46 -5.93 4.95
CA ALA A 675 -17.56 -5.19 5.60
C ALA A 675 -17.31 -3.68 5.58
N TYR A 676 -16.09 -3.21 5.88
CA TYR A 676 -15.72 -1.80 5.79
C TYR A 676 -15.89 -1.24 4.38
N VAL A 677 -15.37 -1.92 3.35
CA VAL A 677 -15.53 -1.50 1.95
C VAL A 677 -17.01 -1.44 1.57
N LYS A 678 -17.80 -2.43 1.98
CA LYS A 678 -19.23 -2.48 1.69
C LYS A 678 -20.00 -1.30 2.28
N TYR A 679 -19.79 -0.97 3.56
CA TYR A 679 -20.60 0.04 4.26
C TYR A 679 -20.01 1.45 4.22
N CYS A 680 -18.68 1.59 4.15
CA CYS A 680 -17.98 2.87 4.31
C CYS A 680 -17.29 3.38 3.05
N ARG A 681 -17.12 2.53 2.02
CA ARG A 681 -16.59 2.93 0.71
C ARG A 681 -17.47 2.40 -0.43
N PRO A 682 -18.74 2.84 -0.53
CA PRO A 682 -19.58 2.45 -1.65
C PRO A 682 -18.89 2.81 -2.97
N LEU A 683 -18.90 1.87 -3.93
CA LEU A 683 -18.25 2.07 -5.21
C LEU A 683 -18.96 3.21 -5.98
N PRO A 684 -18.25 4.29 -6.34
CA PRO A 684 -18.80 5.37 -7.15
C PRO A 684 -19.14 4.89 -8.57
N GLN A 685 -19.96 5.67 -9.28
CA GLN A 685 -20.33 5.33 -10.65
C GLN A 685 -19.10 5.25 -11.56
N VAL A 686 -19.01 4.18 -12.34
CA VAL A 686 -18.00 3.97 -13.39
C VAL A 686 -18.63 4.22 -14.75
N SER A 687 -17.90 4.85 -15.68
CA SER A 687 -18.34 5.07 -17.06
C SER A 687 -17.25 4.72 -18.06
N LEU A 688 -17.63 4.28 -19.25
CA LEU A 688 -16.71 4.07 -20.37
C LEU A 688 -16.34 5.42 -20.98
N HIS A 689 -15.08 5.61 -21.35
CA HIS A 689 -14.61 6.87 -21.94
C HIS A 689 -14.15 6.70 -23.40
N GLU A 690 -13.31 5.70 -23.68
CA GLU A 690 -12.73 5.50 -25.01
C GLU A 690 -12.65 4.02 -25.39
N ILE A 691 -12.82 3.71 -26.68
CA ILE A 691 -12.45 2.41 -27.27
C ILE A 691 -11.60 2.66 -28.52
N ARG A 692 -10.47 1.95 -28.60
CA ARG A 692 -9.59 1.92 -29.76
C ARG A 692 -9.50 0.52 -30.36
N PHE A 693 -9.90 0.40 -31.63
CA PHE A 693 -9.84 -0.85 -32.39
C PHE A 693 -8.56 -0.95 -33.22
N ASN A 694 -8.12 0.14 -33.86
CA ASN A 694 -6.82 0.23 -34.53
C ASN A 694 -5.79 0.84 -33.57
N HIS A 695 -5.21 -0.02 -32.74
CA HIS A 695 -4.20 0.30 -31.74
C HIS A 695 -2.76 -0.02 -32.17
N ASP A 696 -2.55 -0.78 -33.24
CA ASP A 696 -1.24 -1.07 -33.82
C ASP A 696 -1.28 -1.01 -35.36
N LEU A 697 -0.72 0.08 -35.90
CA LEU A 697 -0.71 0.36 -37.34
C LEU A 697 0.11 -0.65 -38.16
N ASN A 698 0.97 -1.44 -37.52
CA ASN A 698 1.80 -2.45 -38.20
C ASN A 698 1.19 -3.86 -38.14
N ARG A 699 0.12 -4.06 -37.37
CA ARG A 699 -0.43 -5.39 -37.05
C ARG A 699 -1.93 -5.47 -37.27
N SER A 700 -2.32 -5.57 -38.54
CA SER A 700 -3.73 -5.75 -38.95
C SER A 700 -4.31 -7.15 -38.69
N ASP A 701 -3.56 -8.05 -38.07
CA ASP A 701 -4.02 -9.38 -37.64
C ASP A 701 -4.57 -9.38 -36.21
N ILE A 702 -4.00 -8.59 -35.31
CA ILE A 702 -4.45 -8.42 -33.90
C ILE A 702 -5.10 -7.05 -33.64
N SER A 703 -5.10 -6.15 -34.63
CA SER A 703 -5.68 -4.81 -34.60
C SER A 703 -6.56 -4.56 -35.82
N ALA A 704 -7.43 -3.55 -35.78
CA ALA A 704 -8.22 -3.16 -36.95
C ALA A 704 -7.34 -2.58 -38.07
N LEU A 705 -7.83 -2.67 -39.31
CA LEU A 705 -7.14 -2.16 -40.49
C LEU A 705 -6.93 -0.64 -40.39
N ASN A 706 -5.86 -0.18 -41.00
CA ASN A 706 -5.62 1.23 -41.25
C ASN A 706 -6.62 1.72 -42.30
N ILE A 707 -7.50 2.64 -41.92
CA ILE A 707 -8.54 3.20 -42.81
C ILE A 707 -8.62 4.71 -42.67
N ARG A 708 -9.22 5.36 -43.66
CA ARG A 708 -9.43 6.81 -43.72
C ARG A 708 -10.87 7.11 -44.14
N VAL A 709 -11.31 8.33 -43.92
CA VAL A 709 -12.58 8.78 -44.50
C VAL A 709 -12.39 9.01 -46.00
N ASP A 710 -11.37 9.80 -46.31
CA ASP A 710 -10.95 10.18 -47.66
C ASP A 710 -9.42 10.45 -47.71
N HIS A 711 -8.92 10.99 -48.83
CA HIS A 711 -7.50 11.36 -48.99
C HIS A 711 -6.97 12.25 -47.85
N ASN A 712 -7.70 13.32 -47.51
CA ASN A 712 -7.31 14.36 -46.57
C ASN A 712 -7.69 14.01 -45.13
N THR A 713 -8.76 13.25 -44.94
CA THR A 713 -9.39 13.05 -43.63
C THR A 713 -9.08 11.65 -43.06
N PRO A 714 -8.26 11.53 -41.99
CA PRO A 714 -8.08 10.25 -41.32
C PRO A 714 -9.32 9.86 -40.52
N VAL A 715 -9.54 8.56 -40.30
CA VAL A 715 -10.49 8.09 -39.27
C VAL A 715 -9.91 8.40 -37.89
N ARG A 716 -10.73 9.00 -37.02
CA ARG A 716 -10.31 9.37 -35.65
C ARG A 716 -9.90 8.12 -34.86
N ARG A 717 -8.78 8.21 -34.14
CA ARG A 717 -8.33 7.22 -33.15
C ARG A 717 -8.19 7.93 -31.79
N PRO A 718 -8.84 7.49 -30.71
CA PRO A 718 -9.73 6.33 -30.61
C PRO A 718 -11.01 6.46 -31.47
N GLU A 719 -11.45 5.32 -32.00
CA GLU A 719 -12.61 5.26 -32.89
C GLU A 719 -13.91 5.50 -32.13
N TRP A 720 -14.00 5.18 -30.84
CA TRP A 720 -15.15 5.52 -30.00
C TRP A 720 -14.73 6.39 -28.82
N ILE A 721 -15.44 7.50 -28.61
CA ILE A 721 -15.23 8.43 -27.48
C ILE A 721 -16.60 8.95 -27.03
N ASP A 722 -16.94 8.76 -25.75
CA ASP A 722 -18.11 9.33 -25.08
C ASP A 722 -19.40 9.28 -25.96
N GLY A 723 -19.71 8.08 -26.48
CA GLY A 723 -20.90 7.81 -27.31
C GLY A 723 -20.75 8.10 -28.81
N ASN A 724 -19.69 8.77 -29.25
CA ASN A 724 -19.43 9.07 -30.66
C ASN A 724 -18.51 8.01 -31.28
N GLY A 725 -19.02 7.19 -32.19
CA GLY A 725 -18.28 6.10 -32.84
C GLY A 725 -17.89 6.40 -34.30
N ALA A 726 -16.67 6.01 -34.67
CA ALA A 726 -16.15 5.99 -36.03
C ALA A 726 -16.13 4.54 -36.57
N PRO A 727 -16.23 4.35 -37.90
CA PRO A 727 -16.18 3.01 -38.48
C PRO A 727 -14.81 2.36 -38.30
N VAL A 728 -14.79 1.03 -38.32
CA VAL A 728 -13.57 0.20 -38.25
C VAL A 728 -13.64 -0.90 -39.30
N ALA A 729 -12.50 -1.51 -39.62
CA ALA A 729 -12.46 -2.62 -40.57
C ALA A 729 -11.54 -3.75 -40.11
N TYR A 730 -11.91 -5.00 -40.40
CA TYR A 730 -11.09 -6.19 -40.14
C TYR A 730 -10.97 -7.06 -41.39
N CYS A 731 -9.82 -7.70 -41.55
CA CYS A 731 -9.58 -8.67 -42.61
C CYS A 731 -9.80 -10.09 -42.09
N LYS A 732 -10.78 -10.79 -42.67
CA LYS A 732 -11.12 -12.17 -42.27
C LYS A 732 -9.99 -13.17 -42.48
N ALA A 733 -9.24 -13.04 -43.58
CA ALA A 733 -8.19 -13.99 -43.95
C ALA A 733 -6.94 -13.91 -43.06
N THR A 734 -6.72 -12.78 -42.38
CA THR A 734 -5.49 -12.54 -41.59
C THR A 734 -5.76 -12.34 -40.11
N VAL A 735 -7.02 -12.37 -39.66
CA VAL A 735 -7.35 -12.14 -38.25
C VAL A 735 -6.74 -13.23 -37.35
N ASN A 736 -6.11 -12.80 -36.27
CA ASN A 736 -5.49 -13.67 -35.28
C ASN A 736 -6.52 -14.07 -34.20
N PRO A 737 -6.51 -15.31 -33.68
CA PRO A 737 -7.37 -15.72 -32.56
C PRO A 737 -7.24 -14.87 -31.29
N ASN A 738 -6.10 -14.20 -31.10
CA ASN A 738 -5.82 -13.31 -29.96
C ASN A 738 -6.15 -11.84 -30.26
N LEU A 739 -7.20 -11.58 -31.06
CA LEU A 739 -7.65 -10.23 -31.37
C LEU A 739 -7.97 -9.44 -30.09
N CYS A 740 -7.58 -8.17 -30.04
CA CYS A 740 -7.83 -7.32 -28.88
C CYS A 740 -8.15 -5.88 -29.26
N ILE A 741 -8.79 -5.18 -28.33
CA ILE A 741 -9.04 -3.74 -28.38
C ILE A 741 -8.40 -3.05 -27.17
N LYS A 742 -8.29 -1.72 -27.22
CA LYS A 742 -7.89 -0.90 -26.08
C LYS A 742 -9.05 -0.07 -25.59
N ALA A 743 -9.17 0.17 -24.29
CA ALA A 743 -10.22 1.02 -23.73
C ALA A 743 -9.73 1.87 -22.55
N ARG A 744 -10.46 2.95 -22.27
CA ARG A 744 -10.31 3.79 -21.06
C ARG A 744 -11.65 4.00 -20.38
N PHE A 745 -11.62 4.16 -19.06
CA PHE A 745 -12.77 4.30 -18.19
C PHE A 745 -12.60 5.47 -17.24
N ARG A 746 -13.70 5.99 -16.72
CA ARG A 746 -13.76 7.01 -15.67
C ARG A 746 -14.51 6.50 -14.46
N ILE A 747 -14.19 7.05 -13.29
CA ILE A 747 -14.92 6.81 -12.05
C ILE A 747 -15.19 8.14 -11.35
N ALA A 748 -16.39 8.29 -10.78
CA ALA A 748 -16.81 9.52 -10.09
C ALA A 748 -16.16 9.67 -8.69
N SER A 749 -14.84 9.52 -8.60
CA SER A 749 -14.06 9.72 -7.38
C SER A 749 -12.59 9.99 -7.70
N VAL A 750 -11.95 10.80 -6.86
CA VAL A 750 -10.51 11.06 -6.93
C VAL A 750 -9.67 10.02 -6.17
N LEU A 751 -10.34 9.15 -5.41
CA LEU A 751 -9.69 8.06 -4.70
C LEU A 751 -9.33 6.92 -5.66
N PRO A 752 -8.25 6.16 -5.40
CA PRO A 752 -7.90 4.98 -6.17
C PRO A 752 -8.91 3.84 -5.99
N TYR A 753 -9.25 3.15 -7.09
CA TYR A 753 -10.13 1.97 -7.10
C TYR A 753 -9.61 0.91 -8.08
N ALA A 754 -9.91 -0.36 -7.81
CA ALA A 754 -9.76 -1.46 -8.76
C ALA A 754 -11.13 -2.11 -8.99
N VAL A 755 -11.61 -2.13 -10.24
CA VAL A 755 -12.98 -2.56 -10.58
C VAL A 755 -12.94 -3.59 -11.71
N SER A 756 -13.70 -4.68 -11.56
CA SER A 756 -13.88 -5.65 -12.64
C SER A 756 -14.90 -5.16 -13.65
N ILE A 757 -14.53 -5.09 -14.92
CA ILE A 757 -15.35 -4.63 -16.04
C ILE A 757 -15.47 -5.75 -17.07
N ARG A 758 -16.64 -5.89 -17.68
CA ARG A 758 -16.88 -6.81 -18.81
C ARG A 758 -17.77 -6.15 -19.87
N ALA A 759 -17.86 -6.77 -21.04
CA ALA A 759 -18.81 -6.38 -22.06
C ALA A 759 -19.54 -7.60 -22.64
N GLN A 760 -20.87 -7.54 -22.67
CA GLN A 760 -21.71 -8.57 -23.26
C GLN A 760 -22.05 -8.21 -24.70
N ALA A 761 -21.76 -9.13 -25.62
CA ALA A 761 -22.09 -9.00 -27.02
C ALA A 761 -23.59 -9.27 -27.25
N ALA A 762 -24.25 -8.35 -27.96
CA ALA A 762 -25.60 -8.57 -28.46
C ALA A 762 -25.64 -9.73 -29.48
N ALA A 763 -26.82 -10.28 -29.73
CA ALA A 763 -27.00 -11.32 -30.75
C ALA A 763 -26.53 -10.82 -32.13
N GLY A 764 -25.69 -11.61 -32.81
CA GLY A 764 -25.11 -11.26 -34.11
C GLY A 764 -23.78 -10.49 -34.03
N ASN A 765 -23.33 -10.08 -32.85
CA ASN A 765 -22.00 -9.48 -32.68
C ASN A 765 -20.92 -10.58 -32.78
N PHE A 766 -20.18 -10.56 -33.89
CA PHE A 766 -19.11 -11.51 -34.17
C PHE A 766 -17.77 -11.19 -33.50
N LEU A 767 -17.62 -10.05 -32.82
CA LEU A 767 -16.43 -9.75 -32.01
C LEU A 767 -16.49 -10.43 -30.64
N GLY A 768 -17.65 -10.98 -30.25
CA GLY A 768 -17.81 -11.81 -29.07
C GLY A 768 -17.85 -11.02 -27.75
N ASN A 769 -18.03 -11.76 -26.65
CA ASN A 769 -18.02 -11.18 -25.30
C ASN A 769 -16.61 -10.78 -24.89
N ILE A 770 -16.51 -9.68 -24.14
CA ILE A 770 -15.29 -9.30 -23.46
C ILE A 770 -15.34 -9.87 -22.04
N PRO A 771 -14.40 -10.75 -21.65
CA PRO A 771 -14.37 -11.34 -20.32
C PRO A 771 -14.11 -10.29 -19.24
N ALA A 772 -14.47 -10.63 -18.00
CA ALA A 772 -14.20 -9.78 -16.84
C ALA A 772 -12.69 -9.48 -16.71
N THR A 773 -12.34 -8.20 -16.69
CA THR A 773 -10.98 -7.68 -16.59
C THR A 773 -10.92 -6.65 -15.47
N VAL A 774 -9.91 -6.73 -14.61
CA VAL A 774 -9.72 -5.75 -13.53
C VAL A 774 -9.08 -4.48 -14.11
N VAL A 775 -9.66 -3.32 -13.78
CA VAL A 775 -9.23 -2.00 -14.22
C VAL A 775 -8.92 -1.14 -13.01
N ASP A 776 -7.71 -0.57 -13.00
CA ASP A 776 -7.24 0.33 -11.96
C ASP A 776 -7.53 1.80 -12.34
N PHE A 777 -8.04 2.55 -11.38
CA PHE A 777 -8.35 3.98 -11.49
C PHE A 777 -7.45 4.79 -10.57
N LEU A 778 -6.84 5.83 -11.12
CA LEU A 778 -6.04 6.80 -10.38
C LEU A 778 -6.57 8.20 -10.72
N PHE A 779 -6.90 8.98 -9.68
CA PHE A 779 -7.43 10.35 -9.84
C PHE A 779 -8.67 10.44 -10.76
N GLY A 780 -9.55 9.43 -10.73
CA GLY A 780 -10.81 9.41 -11.48
C GLY A 780 -10.76 8.81 -12.87
N GLU A 781 -9.59 8.42 -13.39
CA GLU A 781 -9.46 7.82 -14.72
C GLU A 781 -8.61 6.55 -14.72
N SER A 782 -8.85 5.67 -15.70
CA SER A 782 -8.00 4.50 -15.94
C SER A 782 -6.87 4.82 -16.92
N GLY A 783 -5.78 4.05 -16.82
CA GLY A 783 -4.85 3.89 -17.94
C GLY A 783 -5.50 3.22 -19.16
N GLU A 784 -4.74 3.05 -20.25
CA GLU A 784 -5.20 2.29 -21.41
C GLU A 784 -5.19 0.78 -21.12
N VAL A 785 -6.36 0.16 -21.10
CA VAL A 785 -6.56 -1.26 -20.77
C VAL A 785 -6.64 -2.08 -22.05
N THR A 786 -5.97 -3.24 -22.08
CA THR A 786 -6.07 -4.20 -23.20
C THR A 786 -7.16 -5.22 -22.92
N LEU A 787 -8.15 -5.31 -23.81
CA LEU A 787 -9.30 -6.19 -23.67
C LEU A 787 -9.27 -7.24 -24.79
N ASN A 788 -9.16 -8.51 -24.42
CA ASN A 788 -9.07 -9.63 -25.35
C ASN A 788 -10.47 -10.06 -25.82
N LEU A 789 -10.62 -10.25 -27.13
CA LEU A 789 -11.86 -10.71 -27.76
C LEU A 789 -11.87 -12.24 -27.86
N ILE A 790 -11.95 -12.90 -26.70
CA ILE A 790 -11.82 -14.36 -26.60
C ILE A 790 -13.05 -15.01 -27.26
N ASN A 791 -12.83 -15.80 -28.32
CA ASN A 791 -13.85 -16.46 -29.15
C ASN A 791 -14.61 -15.54 -30.13
N HIS A 792 -13.97 -14.50 -30.65
CA HIS A 792 -14.50 -13.78 -31.81
C HIS A 792 -14.70 -14.73 -33.02
N ALA A 793 -15.70 -14.44 -33.86
CA ALA A 793 -16.08 -15.21 -35.05
C ALA A 793 -15.71 -14.52 -36.38
N VAL A 794 -14.87 -13.47 -36.33
CA VAL A 794 -14.46 -12.65 -37.51
C VAL A 794 -14.17 -13.50 -38.76
N ALA A 795 -13.32 -14.53 -38.65
CA ALA A 795 -12.95 -15.37 -39.80
C ALA A 795 -14.14 -16.15 -40.40
N ALA A 796 -15.13 -16.52 -39.58
CA ALA A 796 -16.31 -17.29 -39.97
C ALA A 796 -17.48 -16.40 -40.46
N SER A 797 -17.48 -15.11 -40.12
CA SER A 797 -18.54 -14.18 -40.48
C SER A 797 -18.53 -13.80 -41.97
N PRO A 798 -19.69 -13.51 -42.61
CA PRO A 798 -19.71 -13.05 -44.00
C PRO A 798 -19.00 -11.69 -44.16
N MET A 799 -18.43 -11.44 -45.35
CA MET A 799 -17.89 -10.11 -45.65
C MET A 799 -19.03 -9.09 -45.80
N GLY A 800 -18.71 -7.81 -45.61
CA GLY A 800 -19.66 -6.71 -45.75
C GLY A 800 -19.66 -5.75 -44.56
N GLN A 801 -20.57 -4.80 -44.58
CA GLN A 801 -20.80 -3.88 -43.45
C GLN A 801 -21.68 -4.56 -42.39
N ASN A 802 -21.25 -4.49 -41.13
CA ASN A 802 -21.95 -5.06 -40.00
C ASN A 802 -22.03 -4.05 -38.86
N GLN A 803 -23.00 -4.24 -37.96
CA GLN A 803 -23.05 -3.53 -36.68
C GLN A 803 -22.72 -4.50 -35.55
N VAL A 804 -21.85 -4.07 -34.65
CA VAL A 804 -21.53 -4.81 -33.41
C VAL A 804 -21.94 -3.96 -32.23
N GLN A 805 -22.62 -4.59 -31.26
CA GLN A 805 -23.10 -3.93 -30.06
C GLN A 805 -22.58 -4.64 -28.80
N TRP A 806 -22.14 -3.86 -27.84
CA TRP A 806 -21.76 -4.31 -26.50
C TRP A 806 -22.55 -3.58 -25.43
N THR A 807 -22.99 -4.32 -24.42
CA THR A 807 -23.45 -3.80 -23.14
C THR A 807 -22.33 -3.92 -22.12
N TRP A 808 -21.85 -2.78 -21.64
CA TRP A 808 -20.75 -2.69 -20.68
C TRP A 808 -21.28 -2.74 -19.26
N GLU A 809 -20.61 -3.51 -18.42
CA GLU A 809 -20.98 -3.67 -17.02
C GLU A 809 -19.74 -3.66 -16.13
N TYR A 810 -19.89 -3.17 -14.91
CA TYR A 810 -18.88 -3.27 -13.85
C TYR A 810 -19.43 -4.01 -12.64
N LEU A 811 -18.55 -4.67 -11.89
CA LEU A 811 -18.92 -5.43 -10.69
C LEU A 811 -18.97 -4.49 -9.47
N ASP A 812 -20.13 -4.42 -8.81
CA ASP A 812 -20.31 -3.63 -7.58
C ASP A 812 -19.76 -4.34 -6.33
N ASN A 813 -19.81 -3.64 -5.19
CA ASN A 813 -19.36 -4.17 -3.89
C ASN A 813 -20.21 -5.34 -3.38
N ASN A 814 -21.39 -5.61 -3.95
CA ASN A 814 -22.26 -6.74 -3.63
C ASN A 814 -22.03 -7.95 -4.56
N GLY A 815 -21.06 -7.87 -5.47
CA GLY A 815 -20.80 -8.89 -6.47
C GLY A 815 -21.88 -8.96 -7.57
N GLN A 816 -22.65 -7.89 -7.77
CA GLN A 816 -23.62 -7.74 -8.85
C GLN A 816 -23.03 -6.95 -10.01
N TRP A 817 -23.37 -7.35 -11.23
CA TRP A 817 -22.98 -6.60 -12.43
C TRP A 817 -23.94 -5.44 -12.64
N VAL A 818 -23.39 -4.23 -12.72
CA VAL A 818 -24.11 -2.98 -12.88
C VAL A 818 -23.84 -2.43 -14.27
N PHE A 819 -24.92 -2.02 -14.95
CA PHE A 819 -24.87 -1.41 -16.27
C PHE A 819 -24.03 -0.12 -16.27
N MET A 820 -23.19 0.01 -17.28
CA MET A 820 -22.31 1.17 -17.50
C MET A 820 -22.74 1.97 -18.73
N ASP A 821 -22.74 1.34 -19.90
CA ASP A 821 -23.02 1.97 -21.18
C ASP A 821 -23.35 0.92 -22.25
N ASP A 822 -23.98 1.34 -23.34
CA ASP A 822 -24.18 0.54 -24.56
C ASP A 822 -23.40 1.16 -25.72
N THR A 823 -22.56 0.38 -26.38
CA THR A 823 -21.79 0.86 -27.53
C THR A 823 -22.20 0.16 -28.81
N ILE A 824 -22.32 0.92 -29.91
CA ILE A 824 -22.61 0.40 -31.25
C ILE A 824 -21.50 0.85 -32.19
N HIS A 825 -20.93 -0.09 -32.95
CA HIS A 825 -19.83 0.18 -33.88
C HIS A 825 -20.15 -0.36 -35.27
N THR A 826 -19.85 0.45 -36.30
CA THR A 826 -19.91 0.01 -37.70
C THR A 826 -18.61 -0.66 -38.07
N VAL A 827 -18.67 -1.92 -38.48
CA VAL A 827 -17.51 -2.76 -38.79
C VAL A 827 -17.58 -3.28 -40.22
N TYR A 828 -16.58 -2.96 -41.03
CA TYR A 828 -16.40 -3.53 -42.36
C TYR A 828 -15.55 -4.81 -42.26
N LEU A 829 -16.11 -5.94 -42.70
CA LEU A 829 -15.39 -7.20 -42.80
C LEU A 829 -14.95 -7.44 -44.24
N THR A 830 -13.65 -7.34 -44.51
CA THR A 830 -13.07 -7.67 -45.82
C THR A 830 -12.74 -9.15 -45.90
N ASN A 831 -12.85 -9.75 -47.08
CA ASN A 831 -12.56 -11.17 -47.23
C ASN A 831 -11.05 -11.46 -47.22
N ALA A 832 -10.26 -10.54 -47.77
CA ALA A 832 -8.81 -10.57 -47.75
C ALA A 832 -8.25 -9.15 -47.53
N MET A 833 -6.92 -9.02 -47.46
CA MET A 833 -6.27 -7.71 -47.36
C MET A 833 -6.64 -6.86 -48.58
N PRO A 834 -6.92 -5.54 -48.39
CA PRO A 834 -7.24 -4.65 -49.50
C PRO A 834 -6.18 -4.72 -50.61
N GLY A 835 -6.63 -4.97 -51.84
CA GLY A 835 -5.78 -5.05 -53.02
C GLY A 835 -5.48 -3.67 -53.62
N THR A 836 -4.49 -3.59 -54.51
CA THR A 836 -4.10 -2.32 -55.17
C THR A 836 -5.30 -1.66 -55.88
N PRO A 837 -5.52 -0.34 -55.77
CA PRO A 837 -4.55 0.66 -55.31
C PRO A 837 -4.52 0.88 -53.78
N TRP A 838 -5.28 0.12 -53.00
CA TRP A 838 -5.27 0.22 -51.55
C TRP A 838 -4.04 -0.44 -50.95
N THR A 839 -3.59 0.06 -49.80
CA THR A 839 -2.46 -0.48 -49.04
C THR A 839 -2.72 -0.44 -47.54
N GLN A 840 -1.94 -1.21 -46.79
CA GLN A 840 -1.85 -1.14 -45.32
C GLN A 840 -0.48 -0.64 -44.85
N ALA A 841 0.38 -0.20 -45.78
CA ALA A 841 1.70 0.32 -45.47
C ALA A 841 1.59 1.64 -44.69
N VAL A 842 2.30 1.73 -43.56
CA VAL A 842 2.24 2.89 -42.65
C VAL A 842 2.85 4.14 -43.28
N ASN A 843 3.81 3.99 -44.19
CA ASN A 843 4.45 5.10 -44.89
C ASN A 843 3.66 5.64 -46.09
N ASN A 844 2.46 5.11 -46.36
CA ASN A 844 1.62 5.54 -47.48
C ASN A 844 0.15 5.63 -47.05
N GLU A 845 -0.11 6.50 -46.07
CA GLU A 845 -1.43 6.62 -45.44
C GLU A 845 -2.53 7.04 -46.42
N ALA A 846 -2.21 7.87 -47.41
CA ALA A 846 -3.19 8.37 -48.39
C ALA A 846 -3.90 7.26 -49.18
N GLN A 847 -3.25 6.09 -49.31
CA GLN A 847 -3.76 4.91 -50.01
C GLN A 847 -4.33 3.85 -49.06
N TRP A 848 -4.47 4.13 -47.76
CA TRP A 848 -5.31 3.30 -46.90
C TRP A 848 -6.75 3.27 -47.43
N PRO A 849 -7.49 2.16 -47.26
CA PRO A 849 -8.91 2.06 -47.62
C PRO A 849 -9.75 3.24 -47.09
N TRP A 850 -10.60 3.80 -47.95
CA TRP A 850 -11.48 4.91 -47.61
C TRP A 850 -12.89 4.43 -47.25
N THR A 851 -13.47 4.99 -46.18
CA THR A 851 -14.82 4.63 -45.73
C THR A 851 -15.88 5.08 -46.72
N ASP A 852 -15.66 6.18 -47.44
CA ASP A 852 -16.61 6.63 -48.48
C ASP A 852 -16.73 5.60 -49.62
N ILE A 853 -15.62 4.94 -49.96
CA ILE A 853 -15.61 3.83 -50.91
C ILE A 853 -16.28 2.58 -50.32
N PHE A 854 -16.05 2.27 -49.04
CA PHE A 854 -16.78 1.19 -48.37
C PHE A 854 -18.29 1.42 -48.36
N ILE A 855 -18.76 2.65 -48.11
CA ILE A 855 -20.18 3.01 -48.11
C ILE A 855 -20.79 2.77 -49.49
N LEU A 856 -20.19 3.33 -50.55
CA LEU A 856 -20.70 3.17 -51.91
C LEU A 856 -20.67 1.70 -52.36
N SER A 857 -19.54 1.03 -52.16
CA SER A 857 -19.39 -0.38 -52.58
C SER A 857 -20.31 -1.32 -51.81
N THR A 858 -20.61 -1.06 -50.53
CA THR A 858 -21.60 -1.85 -49.78
C THR A 858 -22.97 -1.77 -50.42
N LEU A 859 -23.38 -0.58 -50.85
CA LEU A 859 -24.66 -0.38 -51.54
C LEU A 859 -24.71 -1.15 -52.86
N TRP A 860 -23.64 -1.08 -53.65
CA TRP A 860 -23.57 -1.65 -55.00
C TRP A 860 -23.24 -3.15 -55.05
N MET A 861 -22.71 -3.71 -53.97
CA MET A 861 -22.58 -5.16 -53.85
C MET A 861 -23.93 -5.86 -53.66
N ASN A 862 -25.03 -5.12 -53.40
CA ASN A 862 -26.39 -5.65 -53.33
C ASN A 862 -26.53 -6.92 -52.45
N GLY A 863 -25.84 -6.91 -51.30
CA GLY A 863 -25.85 -8.02 -50.35
C GLY A 863 -24.90 -9.19 -50.68
N ALA A 864 -24.00 -9.06 -51.66
CA ALA A 864 -22.99 -10.07 -51.95
C ALA A 864 -22.03 -10.30 -50.76
N GLN A 865 -21.94 -11.56 -50.32
CA GLN A 865 -21.15 -11.97 -49.14
C GLN A 865 -19.87 -12.75 -49.49
N ASN A 866 -19.44 -12.75 -50.75
CA ASN A 866 -18.19 -13.34 -51.20
C ASN A 866 -17.57 -12.52 -52.34
N LEU A 867 -16.26 -12.71 -52.56
CA LEU A 867 -15.47 -11.93 -53.53
C LEU A 867 -16.03 -11.99 -54.96
N GLN A 868 -16.39 -13.19 -55.44
CA GLN A 868 -16.87 -13.38 -56.81
C GLN A 868 -18.23 -12.72 -57.05
N GLY A 869 -19.16 -12.91 -56.12
CA GLY A 869 -20.47 -12.25 -56.15
C GLY A 869 -20.34 -10.74 -56.07
N ALA A 870 -19.44 -10.24 -55.22
CA ALA A 870 -19.19 -8.81 -55.09
C ALA A 870 -18.71 -8.18 -56.39
N ILE A 871 -17.75 -8.81 -57.09
CA ILE A 871 -17.30 -8.30 -58.40
C ILE A 871 -18.46 -8.27 -59.39
N ALA A 872 -19.28 -9.33 -59.47
CA ALA A 872 -20.40 -9.40 -60.40
C ALA A 872 -21.44 -8.31 -60.14
N GLU A 873 -21.87 -8.13 -58.89
CA GLU A 873 -22.84 -7.10 -58.50
C GLU A 873 -22.29 -5.68 -58.71
N LEU A 874 -21.00 -5.44 -58.39
CA LEU A 874 -20.36 -4.15 -58.66
C LEU A 874 -20.28 -3.86 -60.16
N THR A 875 -19.94 -4.85 -60.97
CA THR A 875 -19.86 -4.70 -62.44
C THR A 875 -21.24 -4.33 -63.01
N GLY A 876 -22.28 -5.03 -62.56
CA GLY A 876 -23.67 -4.73 -62.94
C GLY A 876 -24.16 -3.37 -62.44
N SER A 877 -23.81 -2.99 -61.20
CA SER A 877 -24.18 -1.69 -60.62
C SER A 877 -23.52 -0.52 -61.34
N ILE A 878 -22.26 -0.66 -61.77
CA ILE A 878 -21.59 0.35 -62.60
C ILE A 878 -22.29 0.46 -63.96
N TYR A 879 -22.61 -0.66 -64.62
CA TYR A 879 -23.32 -0.66 -65.91
C TYR A 879 -24.70 0.02 -65.82
N ASN A 880 -25.41 -0.19 -64.71
CA ASN A 880 -26.74 0.37 -64.47
C ASN A 880 -26.72 1.67 -63.63
N SER A 881 -25.55 2.30 -63.49
CA SER A 881 -25.37 3.46 -62.62
C SER A 881 -26.09 4.73 -63.09
N GLY A 882 -26.54 4.78 -64.34
CA GLY A 882 -27.09 5.99 -64.97
C GLY A 882 -26.05 6.91 -65.60
N MET A 883 -24.76 6.53 -65.56
CA MET A 883 -23.72 7.17 -66.37
C MET A 883 -23.88 6.82 -67.86
N ASP A 884 -23.28 7.60 -68.75
CA ASP A 884 -23.32 7.41 -70.20
C ASP A 884 -21.90 7.20 -70.78
N TYR A 885 -21.77 6.33 -71.78
CA TYR A 885 -20.48 6.12 -72.45
C TYR A 885 -20.18 7.26 -73.44
N GLY A 886 -19.13 8.06 -73.17
CA GLY A 886 -18.73 9.21 -73.99
C GLY A 886 -17.36 9.10 -74.67
N GLY A 887 -16.56 8.08 -74.33
CA GLY A 887 -15.30 7.77 -75.02
C GLY A 887 -14.06 8.60 -74.62
N PHE A 888 -14.17 9.46 -73.60
CA PHE A 888 -13.05 10.21 -73.02
C PHE A 888 -12.95 10.00 -71.50
N PRO A 889 -11.73 9.98 -70.91
CA PRO A 889 -11.54 9.83 -69.46
C PRO A 889 -12.13 11.03 -68.72
N ARG A 890 -12.94 10.74 -67.70
CA ARG A 890 -13.56 11.75 -66.85
C ARG A 890 -12.83 11.94 -65.53
N TYR A 891 -12.50 10.83 -64.86
CA TYR A 891 -11.97 10.85 -63.49
C TYR A 891 -10.48 10.54 -63.43
N ILE A 892 -9.90 10.02 -64.52
CA ILE A 892 -8.49 9.65 -64.60
C ILE A 892 -7.66 10.81 -65.12
N PHE A 893 -6.61 11.18 -64.37
CA PHE A 893 -5.66 12.21 -64.72
C PHE A 893 -4.24 11.63 -64.81
N VAL A 894 -3.59 11.85 -65.94
CA VAL A 894 -2.23 11.37 -66.20
C VAL A 894 -1.25 12.51 -65.94
N GLY A 895 -0.53 12.45 -64.82
CA GLY A 895 0.56 13.36 -64.49
C GLY A 895 1.92 12.88 -64.99
N VAL A 896 2.96 13.69 -64.79
CA VAL A 896 4.35 13.38 -65.21
C VAL A 896 4.91 12.16 -64.48
N ASP A 897 4.64 12.03 -63.18
CA ASP A 897 5.20 10.98 -62.31
C ASP A 897 4.14 10.03 -61.71
N VAL A 898 2.86 10.42 -61.70
CA VAL A 898 1.77 9.62 -61.12
C VAL A 898 0.48 9.77 -61.93
N THR A 899 -0.25 8.67 -62.07
CA THR A 899 -1.63 8.68 -62.58
C THR A 899 -2.57 8.71 -61.38
N THR A 900 -3.58 9.58 -61.38
CA THR A 900 -4.52 9.73 -60.26
C THR A 900 -5.96 9.54 -60.72
N PHE A 901 -6.83 9.15 -59.77
CA PHE A 901 -8.26 9.07 -59.98
C PHE A 901 -8.96 9.98 -58.97
N ASP A 902 -9.78 10.90 -59.48
CA ASP A 902 -10.51 11.87 -58.68
C ASP A 902 -11.76 11.24 -58.06
N VAL A 903 -11.57 10.68 -56.87
CA VAL A 903 -12.63 10.00 -56.13
C VAL A 903 -13.68 10.98 -55.66
N SER A 904 -13.28 12.20 -55.27
CA SER A 904 -14.22 13.24 -54.83
C SER A 904 -15.21 13.60 -55.94
N GLN A 905 -14.70 13.85 -57.16
CA GLN A 905 -15.56 14.15 -58.31
C GLN A 905 -16.49 12.97 -58.62
N PHE A 906 -15.96 11.74 -58.63
CA PHE A 906 -16.75 10.54 -58.88
C PHE A 906 -17.88 10.36 -57.86
N LEU A 907 -17.57 10.43 -56.55
CA LEU A 907 -18.55 10.26 -55.48
C LEU A 907 -19.63 11.35 -55.47
N GLN A 908 -19.30 12.56 -55.90
CA GLN A 908 -20.26 13.66 -56.03
C GLN A 908 -21.22 13.43 -57.21
N GLU A 909 -20.67 13.12 -58.38
CA GLU A 909 -21.45 13.03 -59.61
C GLU A 909 -22.31 11.77 -59.67
N ILE A 910 -21.88 10.66 -59.05
CA ILE A 910 -22.64 9.41 -59.04
C ILE A 910 -23.95 9.49 -58.24
N GLN A 911 -24.10 10.51 -57.37
CA GLN A 911 -25.37 10.77 -56.68
C GLN A 911 -26.47 11.26 -57.64
N ASN A 912 -26.08 11.89 -58.75
CA ASN A 912 -26.97 12.39 -59.80
C ASN A 912 -26.27 12.33 -61.16
N PRO A 913 -26.26 11.15 -61.82
CA PRO A 913 -25.34 10.84 -62.92
C PRO A 913 -25.69 11.48 -64.27
N ASN A 914 -26.58 12.48 -64.31
CA ASN A 914 -27.00 13.14 -65.54
C ASN A 914 -25.80 13.75 -66.29
N ASN A 915 -25.62 13.38 -67.56
CA ASN A 915 -24.49 13.80 -68.42
C ASN A 915 -23.09 13.38 -67.92
N CYS A 916 -23.00 12.33 -67.09
CA CYS A 916 -21.72 11.76 -66.67
C CYS A 916 -21.14 10.86 -67.77
N LEU A 917 -20.43 11.49 -68.70
CA LEU A 917 -19.75 10.82 -69.82
C LEU A 917 -18.45 10.16 -69.36
N VAL A 918 -18.40 8.83 -69.38
CA VAL A 918 -17.23 8.01 -68.99
C VAL A 918 -16.67 7.21 -70.15
N GLU A 919 -15.48 6.64 -69.99
CA GLU A 919 -14.90 5.69 -70.94
C GLU A 919 -14.50 4.34 -70.30
N CYS A 920 -13.97 3.43 -71.13
CA CYS A 920 -13.55 2.11 -70.70
C CYS A 920 -12.54 2.08 -69.54
N ARG A 921 -11.62 3.06 -69.49
CA ARG A 921 -10.66 3.20 -68.39
C ARG A 921 -11.32 3.59 -67.07
N ASP A 922 -12.27 4.52 -67.10
CA ASP A 922 -13.00 4.94 -65.90
C ASP A 922 -13.79 3.76 -65.32
N CYS A 923 -14.58 3.04 -66.13
CA CYS A 923 -15.36 1.93 -65.58
C CYS A 923 -14.49 0.76 -65.08
N ALA A 924 -13.38 0.43 -65.76
CA ALA A 924 -12.46 -0.60 -65.30
C ALA A 924 -11.75 -0.21 -63.99
N PHE A 925 -11.40 1.07 -63.82
CA PHE A 925 -10.78 1.54 -62.58
C PHE A 925 -11.79 1.70 -61.44
N ILE A 926 -12.99 2.22 -61.68
CA ILE A 926 -14.07 2.27 -60.68
C ILE A 926 -14.34 0.87 -60.13
N LEU A 927 -14.46 -0.13 -61.02
CA LEU A 927 -14.65 -1.52 -60.60
C LEU A 927 -13.48 -2.05 -59.78
N THR A 928 -12.25 -1.75 -60.20
CA THR A 928 -11.01 -2.14 -59.49
C THR A 928 -10.95 -1.50 -58.09
N LEU A 929 -11.24 -0.20 -58.00
CA LEU A 929 -11.29 0.58 -56.76
C LEU A 929 -12.29 -0.01 -55.77
N LEU A 930 -13.53 -0.25 -56.23
CA LEU A 930 -14.63 -0.75 -55.41
C LEU A 930 -14.48 -2.23 -55.05
N ALA A 931 -13.95 -3.07 -55.93
CA ALA A 931 -13.81 -4.50 -55.65
C ALA A 931 -12.59 -4.79 -54.77
N ASN A 932 -11.45 -4.13 -55.03
CA ASN A 932 -10.19 -4.47 -54.37
C ASN A 932 -10.16 -4.01 -52.90
N ILE A 933 -10.97 -3.02 -52.52
CA ILE A 933 -11.11 -2.60 -51.11
C ILE A 933 -11.60 -3.76 -50.21
N TRP A 934 -12.39 -4.69 -50.76
CA TRP A 934 -12.90 -5.88 -50.07
C TRP A 934 -11.95 -7.08 -50.09
N GLY A 935 -10.77 -6.93 -50.72
CA GLY A 935 -9.76 -7.97 -50.86
C GLY A 935 -9.78 -8.72 -52.19
N ASN A 936 -10.41 -8.16 -53.23
CA ASN A 936 -10.15 -8.60 -54.61
C ASN A 936 -8.79 -8.10 -55.10
N ASN A 937 -8.31 -8.69 -56.19
CA ASN A 937 -7.09 -8.26 -56.88
C ASN A 937 -7.35 -8.12 -58.38
N LEU A 938 -8.38 -7.35 -58.73
CA LEU A 938 -8.65 -6.99 -60.11
C LEU A 938 -7.55 -6.07 -60.65
N ILE A 939 -7.15 -6.32 -61.89
CA ILE A 939 -6.16 -5.53 -62.61
C ILE A 939 -6.80 -5.07 -63.92
N PRO A 940 -6.85 -3.75 -64.20
CA PRO A 940 -7.23 -3.25 -65.52
C PRO A 940 -6.21 -3.66 -66.57
N GLN A 941 -6.68 -4.25 -67.67
CA GLN A 941 -5.87 -4.60 -68.82
C GLN A 941 -6.30 -3.83 -70.05
N ARG A 942 -5.33 -3.31 -70.79
CA ARG A 942 -5.58 -2.50 -71.99
C ARG A 942 -5.24 -3.28 -73.24
N PHE A 943 -6.16 -3.32 -74.18
CA PHE A 943 -5.95 -3.80 -75.54
C PHE A 943 -5.79 -2.56 -76.42
N GLN A 944 -4.66 -2.42 -77.12
CA GLN A 944 -4.21 -1.18 -77.73
C GLN A 944 -4.54 -1.03 -79.21
N ASN A 945 -4.82 -2.13 -79.91
CA ASN A 945 -5.03 -2.11 -81.36
C ASN A 945 -6.44 -2.56 -81.77
N LYS A 946 -6.90 -2.00 -82.90
CA LYS A 946 -8.17 -2.43 -83.53
C LYS A 946 -8.14 -3.93 -83.82
N GLY A 947 -9.21 -4.61 -83.42
CA GLY A 947 -9.36 -6.06 -83.58
C GLY A 947 -8.73 -6.90 -82.47
N GLU A 948 -8.04 -6.31 -81.49
CA GLU A 948 -7.58 -7.02 -80.29
C GLU A 948 -8.73 -7.31 -79.32
N VAL A 949 -9.83 -6.57 -79.36
CA VAL A 949 -11.08 -6.95 -78.71
C VAL A 949 -12.14 -7.12 -79.77
N ARG A 950 -12.60 -8.36 -79.95
CA ARG A 950 -13.71 -8.68 -80.85
C ARG A 950 -14.89 -9.12 -80.02
N THR A 951 -15.97 -8.35 -80.06
CA THR A 951 -17.18 -8.66 -79.32
C THR A 951 -18.27 -9.15 -80.26
N ALA A 952 -19.18 -9.95 -79.72
CA ALA A 952 -20.51 -10.16 -80.26
C ALA A 952 -21.30 -8.83 -80.30
N TYR A 953 -22.60 -8.88 -80.58
CA TYR A 953 -23.44 -7.69 -80.44
C TYR A 953 -23.37 -7.18 -78.98
N ILE A 954 -23.14 -5.87 -78.82
CA ILE A 954 -23.02 -5.19 -77.55
C ILE A 954 -23.99 -4.02 -77.42
N ARG A 955 -24.20 -3.59 -76.18
CA ARG A 955 -24.87 -2.34 -75.80
C ARG A 955 -24.03 -1.60 -74.78
N ALA A 956 -23.58 -0.40 -75.12
CA ALA A 956 -22.77 0.43 -74.22
C ALA A 956 -23.56 0.87 -72.97
N LEU A 957 -22.84 1.18 -71.90
CA LEU A 957 -23.35 1.81 -70.69
C LEU A 957 -24.10 3.11 -71.05
N GLY A 958 -25.31 3.28 -70.50
CA GLY A 958 -26.21 4.41 -70.80
C GLY A 958 -26.96 4.36 -72.14
N ALA A 959 -26.62 3.42 -73.04
CA ALA A 959 -27.23 3.36 -74.36
C ALA A 959 -28.68 2.83 -74.33
N ASN A 960 -29.62 3.67 -74.78
CA ASN A 960 -31.05 3.35 -74.86
C ASN A 960 -31.51 2.78 -76.23
N GLN A 961 -30.64 2.70 -77.24
CA GLN A 961 -31.00 2.21 -78.59
C GLN A 961 -30.01 1.17 -79.14
N GLY A 962 -30.56 0.12 -79.76
CA GLY A 962 -29.94 -0.78 -80.74
C GLY A 962 -28.74 -1.63 -80.30
N TRP A 963 -28.78 -2.92 -80.60
CA TRP A 963 -27.62 -3.80 -80.50
C TRP A 963 -26.67 -3.57 -81.67
N ASN A 964 -25.37 -3.37 -81.41
CA ASN A 964 -24.37 -3.11 -82.44
C ASN A 964 -23.14 -4.01 -82.28
N THR A 965 -22.46 -4.32 -83.38
CA THR A 965 -21.08 -4.84 -83.29
C THR A 965 -20.12 -3.66 -83.21
N HIS A 966 -19.09 -3.76 -82.39
CA HIS A 966 -18.13 -2.68 -82.19
C HIS A 966 -16.69 -3.19 -82.35
N ASN A 967 -15.83 -2.34 -82.92
CA ASN A 967 -14.41 -2.61 -83.05
C ASN A 967 -13.64 -1.50 -82.35
N PHE A 968 -13.19 -1.80 -81.13
CA PHE A 968 -12.53 -0.85 -80.25
C PHE A 968 -11.20 -0.37 -80.83
N GLY A 969 -10.95 0.94 -80.80
CA GLY A 969 -9.63 1.50 -81.09
C GLY A 969 -8.61 1.11 -80.01
N TYR A 970 -9.05 1.12 -78.76
CA TYR A 970 -8.48 0.44 -77.61
C TYR A 970 -9.62 0.11 -76.64
N HIS A 971 -9.43 -0.84 -75.74
CA HIS A 971 -10.42 -1.16 -74.70
C HIS A 971 -9.74 -1.54 -73.40
N VAL A 972 -10.30 -1.15 -72.26
CA VAL A 972 -9.75 -1.47 -70.94
C VAL A 972 -10.78 -2.22 -70.12
N ILE A 973 -10.38 -3.36 -69.59
CA ILE A 973 -11.28 -4.24 -68.84
C ILE A 973 -10.61 -4.70 -67.55
N ALA A 974 -11.40 -4.79 -66.47
CA ALA A 974 -10.93 -5.36 -65.21
C ALA A 974 -10.98 -6.89 -65.27
N CYS A 975 -9.89 -7.53 -64.90
CA CYS A 975 -9.80 -8.99 -64.89
C CYS A 975 -9.07 -9.50 -63.65
N ASN A 976 -9.34 -10.75 -63.29
CA ASN A 976 -8.68 -11.42 -62.18
C ASN A 976 -7.39 -12.10 -62.69
N GLY A 977 -6.27 -11.38 -62.64
CA GLY A 977 -5.02 -11.79 -63.27
C GLY A 977 -5.03 -11.60 -64.79
N PRO A 978 -3.92 -11.89 -65.49
CA PRO A 978 -3.81 -11.56 -66.90
C PRO A 978 -4.72 -12.41 -67.80
N ILE A 979 -5.36 -11.78 -68.78
CA ILE A 979 -6.11 -12.47 -69.83
C ILE A 979 -5.10 -13.14 -70.77
N LEU A 980 -4.96 -14.45 -70.63
CA LEU A 980 -4.04 -15.28 -71.43
C LEU A 980 -4.78 -16.20 -72.41
N ALA A 981 -6.10 -16.32 -72.30
CA ALA A 981 -6.94 -17.15 -73.15
C ALA A 981 -8.36 -16.56 -73.29
N ASN A 982 -9.05 -16.88 -74.39
CA ASN A 982 -10.40 -16.37 -74.71
C ASN A 982 -11.52 -16.79 -73.72
N ASN A 983 -11.22 -17.59 -72.70
CA ASN A 983 -12.18 -18.06 -71.71
C ASN A 983 -11.89 -17.52 -70.28
N SER A 984 -10.96 -16.56 -70.14
CA SER A 984 -10.73 -15.91 -68.84
C SER A 984 -12.02 -15.22 -68.35
N PRO A 985 -12.33 -15.22 -67.04
CA PRO A 985 -13.37 -14.37 -66.49
C PRO A 985 -13.05 -12.90 -66.75
N VAL A 986 -14.02 -12.17 -67.30
CA VAL A 986 -13.85 -10.78 -67.71
C VAL A 986 -15.00 -9.97 -67.14
N TYR A 987 -14.67 -8.88 -66.45
CA TYR A 987 -15.64 -8.00 -65.81
C TYR A 987 -15.62 -6.64 -66.49
N ASP A 988 -16.50 -6.50 -67.46
CA ASP A 988 -16.62 -5.29 -68.26
C ASP A 988 -17.91 -4.56 -67.90
N SER A 989 -17.79 -3.47 -67.16
CA SER A 989 -18.93 -2.66 -66.75
C SER A 989 -19.30 -1.59 -67.78
N CYS A 990 -18.57 -1.46 -68.88
CA CYS A 990 -18.80 -0.43 -69.89
C CYS A 990 -19.75 -0.89 -70.99
N VAL A 991 -19.96 -2.20 -71.14
CA VAL A 991 -20.83 -2.80 -72.17
C VAL A 991 -21.60 -4.00 -71.61
N ALA A 992 -22.80 -4.23 -72.12
CA ALA A 992 -23.48 -5.51 -72.04
C ALA A 992 -23.25 -6.26 -73.36
N VAL A 993 -23.02 -7.57 -73.27
CA VAL A 993 -22.90 -8.48 -74.41
C VAL A 993 -24.20 -9.28 -74.58
N ASP A 994 -24.45 -9.74 -75.80
CA ASP A 994 -25.55 -10.67 -76.07
C ASP A 994 -25.23 -12.06 -75.49
N SER A 995 -26.10 -12.59 -74.64
CA SER A 995 -26.01 -13.93 -74.05
C SER A 995 -26.93 -14.97 -74.70
N SER A 996 -27.54 -14.63 -75.84
CA SER A 996 -28.34 -15.58 -76.63
C SER A 996 -27.50 -16.77 -77.14
N ASN A 997 -28.16 -17.86 -77.53
CA ASN A 997 -27.49 -19.08 -78.03
C ASN A 997 -26.61 -18.84 -79.29
N ASN A 998 -26.78 -17.72 -79.99
CA ASN A 998 -25.94 -17.30 -81.10
C ASN A 998 -25.73 -15.78 -81.05
N PRO A 999 -24.79 -15.29 -80.21
CA PRO A 999 -24.66 -13.87 -79.90
C PRO A 999 -24.07 -13.04 -81.07
N TRP A 1000 -23.65 -13.72 -82.14
CA TRP A 1000 -23.12 -13.12 -83.36
C TRP A 1000 -24.19 -12.89 -84.44
N ASN A 1001 -25.44 -13.32 -84.20
CA ASN A 1001 -26.54 -13.21 -85.16
C ASN A 1001 -27.30 -11.87 -85.00
N ALA A 1002 -27.24 -11.03 -86.02
CA ALA A 1002 -27.91 -9.73 -86.08
C ALA A 1002 -29.45 -9.79 -85.96
N ALA A 1003 -30.06 -10.91 -86.35
CA ALA A 1003 -31.50 -11.07 -86.44
C ALA A 1003 -32.11 -11.91 -85.30
N GLY A 1004 -31.29 -12.33 -84.32
CA GLY A 1004 -31.74 -13.14 -83.19
C GLY A 1004 -32.34 -12.32 -82.04
N PRO A 1005 -33.08 -12.93 -81.09
CA PRO A 1005 -33.46 -12.27 -79.86
C PRO A 1005 -32.20 -12.01 -79.02
N HIS A 1006 -31.79 -10.75 -78.92
CA HIS A 1006 -30.63 -10.36 -78.11
C HIS A 1006 -30.99 -10.29 -76.62
N ILE A 1007 -30.20 -10.94 -75.77
CA ILE A 1007 -30.41 -11.00 -74.32
C ILE A 1007 -29.25 -10.26 -73.64
N PRO A 1008 -29.49 -9.11 -72.98
CA PRO A 1008 -28.41 -8.35 -72.35
C PRO A 1008 -27.83 -9.07 -71.13
N MET A 1009 -26.52 -9.22 -71.13
CA MET A 1009 -25.74 -9.72 -70.00
C MET A 1009 -24.50 -8.85 -69.81
N VAL A 1010 -24.27 -8.38 -68.59
CA VAL A 1010 -23.00 -7.74 -68.24
C VAL A 1010 -21.94 -8.83 -68.13
N PRO A 1011 -20.80 -8.74 -68.85
CA PRO A 1011 -19.75 -9.74 -68.80
C PRO A 1011 -19.26 -10.02 -67.37
N GLY A 1012 -19.13 -11.32 -67.05
CA GLY A 1012 -18.60 -11.81 -65.78
C GLY A 1012 -17.84 -13.13 -65.95
N THR A 1013 -18.51 -14.26 -65.68
CA THR A 1013 -17.86 -15.59 -65.60
C THR A 1013 -17.93 -16.43 -66.88
N GLN A 1014 -18.68 -16.02 -67.91
CA GLN A 1014 -18.83 -16.76 -69.17
C GLN A 1014 -18.37 -15.91 -70.37
N GLY A 1015 -17.16 -16.17 -70.84
CA GLY A 1015 -16.45 -15.39 -71.87
C GLY A 1015 -16.72 -15.77 -73.33
N ASN A 1016 -17.88 -16.33 -73.70
CA ASN A 1016 -18.09 -16.79 -75.08
C ASN A 1016 -18.49 -15.68 -76.08
N ALA A 1017 -18.70 -14.45 -75.60
CA ALA A 1017 -19.15 -13.30 -76.40
C ALA A 1017 -18.05 -12.26 -76.68
N MET A 1018 -16.81 -12.49 -76.20
CA MET A 1018 -15.66 -11.63 -76.43
C MET A 1018 -14.40 -12.46 -76.72
N LEU A 1019 -13.58 -12.00 -77.66
CA LEU A 1019 -12.28 -12.58 -77.98
C LEU A 1019 -11.20 -11.53 -77.79
N PHE A 1020 -10.05 -11.94 -77.24
CA PHE A 1020 -8.99 -11.04 -76.82
C PHE A 1020 -7.66 -11.35 -77.54
N GLY A 1021 -6.96 -10.29 -77.93
CA GLY A 1021 -5.56 -10.28 -78.33
C GLY A 1021 -4.63 -10.17 -77.11
N PRO A 1022 -3.33 -9.95 -77.31
CA PRO A 1022 -2.38 -9.77 -76.21
C PRO A 1022 -2.66 -8.45 -75.46
N PRO A 1023 -2.84 -8.47 -74.12
CA PRO A 1023 -3.05 -7.25 -73.35
C PRO A 1023 -1.73 -6.50 -73.12
N ALA A 1024 -1.84 -5.19 -72.95
CA ALA A 1024 -0.80 -4.32 -72.42
C ALA A 1024 -1.09 -3.91 -70.97
N ASN A 1025 -0.03 -3.64 -70.22
CA ASN A 1025 -0.13 -3.19 -68.84
C ASN A 1025 -0.74 -1.78 -68.75
N VAL A 1026 -1.55 -1.57 -67.73
CA VAL A 1026 -2.10 -0.26 -67.38
C VAL A 1026 -1.46 0.20 -66.07
N VAL A 1027 -1.01 1.46 -66.04
CA VAL A 1027 -0.61 2.10 -64.78
C VAL A 1027 -1.87 2.35 -63.98
N LEU A 1028 -1.98 1.73 -62.80
CA LEU A 1028 -3.12 1.92 -61.90
C LEU A 1028 -3.11 3.36 -61.35
N PRO A 1029 -4.19 4.13 -61.56
CA PRO A 1029 -4.37 5.40 -60.89
C PRO A 1029 -4.34 5.27 -59.35
N VAL A 1030 -3.77 6.27 -58.67
CA VAL A 1030 -3.84 6.42 -57.22
C VAL A 1030 -5.10 7.22 -56.84
N PRO A 1031 -5.91 6.77 -55.86
CA PRO A 1031 -7.05 7.52 -55.35
C PRO A 1031 -6.64 8.89 -54.81
N TYR A 1032 -7.32 9.96 -55.22
CA TYR A 1032 -7.01 11.33 -54.82
C TYR A 1032 -8.28 12.21 -54.74
N ASN A 1033 -8.20 13.32 -54.00
CA ASN A 1033 -9.24 14.35 -53.95
C ASN A 1033 -8.77 15.59 -54.70
N VAL A 1034 -9.37 15.95 -55.84
CA VAL A 1034 -9.11 17.26 -56.49
C VAL A 1034 -10.43 18.02 -56.61
N LEU A 1035 -10.69 18.95 -55.69
CA LEU A 1035 -11.65 20.00 -55.95
C LEU A 1035 -10.94 21.05 -56.81
N ASN A 1036 -11.03 20.98 -58.14
CA ASN A 1036 -10.98 22.17 -59.01
C ASN A 1036 -11.24 21.89 -60.50
N ASN A 1037 -11.86 22.91 -61.10
CA ASN A 1037 -12.48 22.98 -62.42
C ASN A 1037 -11.58 22.49 -63.57
N TYR A 1038 -12.24 21.91 -64.56
CA TYR A 1038 -11.72 21.45 -65.86
C TYR A 1038 -10.82 22.47 -66.60
N SER A 1039 -10.90 23.77 -66.25
CA SER A 1039 -10.12 24.87 -66.86
C SER A 1039 -8.67 24.98 -66.40
N ASP A 1040 -8.35 24.57 -65.16
CA ASP A 1040 -7.02 24.84 -64.57
C ASP A 1040 -5.99 23.76 -64.94
N ARG A 1041 -6.42 22.67 -65.58
CA ARG A 1041 -5.57 21.53 -65.95
C ARG A 1041 -4.95 21.64 -67.35
N PHE A 1042 -5.28 22.67 -68.12
CA PHE A 1042 -4.70 22.92 -69.45
C PHE A 1042 -3.43 23.80 -69.44
N TYR A 1043 -3.03 24.37 -68.29
CA TYR A 1043 -1.99 25.41 -68.27
C TYR A 1043 -0.75 25.16 -67.41
N GLU A 1044 -0.63 24.04 -66.70
CA GLU A 1044 0.61 23.75 -65.96
C GLU A 1044 1.23 22.41 -66.40
N ASN A 1045 2.43 22.53 -66.99
CA ASN A 1045 3.41 21.49 -67.32
C ASN A 1045 3.39 20.88 -68.74
N VAL A 1046 3.49 21.74 -69.75
CA VAL A 1046 4.38 21.46 -70.90
C VAL A 1046 5.53 22.47 -70.89
N PRO A 1047 6.79 22.05 -70.59
CA PRO A 1047 7.93 22.82 -71.05
C PRO A 1047 7.91 22.78 -72.57
N ALA A 1048 7.90 23.94 -73.23
CA ALA A 1048 7.79 24.11 -74.68
C ALA A 1048 8.88 23.39 -75.52
N SER A 1049 9.76 22.58 -74.91
CA SER A 1049 10.91 21.95 -75.54
C SER A 1049 10.91 20.40 -75.55
N LYS A 1050 9.86 19.72 -75.07
CA LYS A 1050 9.74 18.24 -75.15
C LYS A 1050 8.32 17.73 -75.43
N ALA A 1051 7.56 18.44 -76.25
CA ALA A 1051 6.41 17.84 -76.90
C ALA A 1051 6.92 16.72 -77.83
N ASN A 1052 6.71 15.46 -77.46
CA ASN A 1052 6.77 14.39 -78.43
C ASN A 1052 5.48 14.48 -79.28
N PRO A 1053 5.55 14.79 -80.59
CA PRO A 1053 4.35 15.03 -81.40
C PRO A 1053 3.47 13.78 -81.62
N ASP A 1054 3.93 12.60 -81.23
CA ASP A 1054 3.30 11.33 -81.59
C ASP A 1054 2.13 10.88 -80.68
N ILE A 1055 1.69 11.70 -79.71
CA ILE A 1055 0.50 11.39 -78.89
C ILE A 1055 -0.71 12.29 -79.27
N LEU A 1056 -0.55 13.21 -80.23
CA LEU A 1056 -1.60 14.16 -80.65
C LEU A 1056 -2.25 13.88 -82.01
N ASN A 1057 -2.03 12.70 -82.60
CA ASN A 1057 -2.64 12.34 -83.88
C ASN A 1057 -3.67 11.21 -83.76
N TYR A 1058 -4.88 11.54 -83.32
CA TYR A 1058 -6.07 10.93 -83.90
C TYR A 1058 -7.04 12.04 -84.34
N PRO A 1059 -7.44 12.07 -85.63
CA PRO A 1059 -8.37 13.07 -86.13
C PRO A 1059 -9.77 12.85 -85.52
N PRO A 1060 -10.63 13.88 -85.52
CA PRO A 1060 -11.99 13.78 -85.00
C PRO A 1060 -12.76 12.72 -85.78
N ILE A 1061 -13.16 11.63 -85.13
CA ILE A 1061 -14.21 10.78 -85.67
C ILE A 1061 -15.53 11.47 -85.35
N GLN A 1062 -16.16 11.98 -86.40
CA GLN A 1062 -17.54 12.44 -86.38
C GLN A 1062 -18.45 11.33 -85.87
N ILE A 1063 -19.32 11.74 -84.94
CA ILE A 1063 -20.66 11.25 -84.64
C ILE A 1063 -21.19 10.21 -85.64
N ILE A 1064 -21.48 9.00 -85.14
CA ILE A 1064 -22.74 8.27 -85.38
C ILE A 1064 -23.18 7.66 -84.06
#